data_AF-A0A7C3PN87-F1
#
_entry.id   AF-A0A7C3PN87-F1
#
_cell.length_a   1.000
_cell.length_b   1.000
_cell.length_c   1.000
_cell.angle_alpha   90.00
_cell.angle_beta   90.00
_cell.angle_gamma   90.00
#
_symmetry.space_group_name_H-M   'P 1'
#
loop_
_entity.id
_entity.type
_entity.pdbx_description
1 polymer ?
#
loop_
_entity_poly.entity_id
_entity_poly.type
_entity_poly.pdbx_seq_one_letter_code
_entity_poly.pdbx_strand_id
1 'polypeptide(L)'
;MTYSMPELTTDFHSLPPEYQQVIRLAQEQNGIAIAPLQLLVGGWSGAVVYLVSVAWNETKHVEHCILKLDRKGKNARSDEVTRHNTVMETAAPEFARAHIAELVFDRVDLEGVIAIFYRIAGESLQKYRPLSNYERQTQLQSIFAETNRVLLSEWNQNSTFEQAVHPQKILEKWLGFRLDEGGSIERFVQEKANANAAGFLISGHVFPNPLLYARKTEPWGKVRSMDVATGFIHGDLNANNILVRFADDKETLAGYYLIDFALFKENMPLLYDQRYLEISYLMLALAQVSFAKCVDFLSLLAVADVPDPHKVAIEVSGVSAVIGSARGAFGDWVQAHHPSLHDDLWGQYWLAGVAAGLAYCHKAGQPDEQRLAGLIYAAANLKRYAAVFKLPQPTSVELLYDANQAAEFSATKKPKHNLPAQPTPFIGRAAQLAALKEMILDPDARLITLIGPGGTGKTRLSLQVAQETLDYFPNGVFFVPLADDTDSNQFISRVAQQLEVREGGRPLLDNVKDYLRDKHILLVLDNFEQLISAAPMVADLLAAAPRLKIITSSRTALKLRGEREYPVPPMDLPNTENDASVEDLMEHESIVLFVERARSALPSFSLTKDNASFVTEICRRLDGLPLALELAAARVKLLSPQAILSRLDDQLKLLTGGARDLPTRHQTLRNTLEWSYSLLNEDEKKLYARLSVFVGGFTLEAAEAVCNVDGKDILEGLTSLADNSLLRQEEADDGEPRFGMLETIRAYAVERLAESGESDALHTKHAQYFGNIIMNEAGWGIYSPNSQQWLAWYERELDNIRATLKWCLAAPQGIQYGVRLIFMLFWFWYRRGQFIEGQQWAEKFLAMPELQSMPPLLAIALASSGILAIWQGQQETALTRIQHALAIQLRLEHDQMVGMTQMANGIAFINMGRDSEAQPLLEQAGRYFMESGMSYFHTLTLVHLGNAELGLGHPEKAHEYHSRRVRRTAVERKLAD
;
A
#
# COMPACT_ATOMS: atom_id res chain seq x y z
N MET A 1 -35.66 -0.77 -8.44
CA MET A 1 -36.81 -1.61 -8.10
C MET A 1 -36.41 -3.05 -8.33
N THR A 2 -36.10 -3.78 -7.25
CA THR A 2 -35.78 -5.21 -7.28
C THR A 2 -37.11 -5.97 -7.33
N TYR A 3 -37.47 -6.51 -8.50
CA TYR A 3 -38.57 -7.45 -8.63
C TYR A 3 -38.06 -8.84 -8.22
N SER A 4 -38.61 -9.39 -7.14
CA SER A 4 -38.53 -10.82 -6.83
C SER A 4 -39.42 -11.59 -7.81
N MET A 5 -38.90 -12.63 -8.46
CA MET A 5 -39.62 -13.36 -9.52
C MET A 5 -40.30 -14.65 -9.04
N PRO A 6 -41.44 -15.04 -9.66
CA PRO A 6 -42.14 -16.30 -9.39
C PRO A 6 -41.45 -17.53 -10.03
N GLU A 7 -41.66 -18.70 -9.44
CA GLU A 7 -41.20 -20.02 -9.93
C GLU A 7 -41.76 -20.33 -11.34
N LEU A 8 -40.87 -20.67 -12.28
CA LEU A 8 -41.26 -21.16 -13.61
C LEU A 8 -41.81 -22.59 -13.49
N THR A 9 -42.89 -22.88 -14.21
CA THR A 9 -43.53 -24.20 -14.20
C THR A 9 -43.56 -24.81 -15.61
N THR A 10 -44.07 -26.04 -15.71
CA THR A 10 -44.35 -26.69 -17.01
C THR A 10 -45.39 -25.91 -17.83
N ASP A 11 -46.21 -25.06 -17.23
CA ASP A 11 -47.25 -24.29 -17.93
C ASP A 11 -46.69 -23.00 -18.57
N PHE A 12 -47.02 -22.77 -19.85
CA PHE A 12 -46.68 -21.55 -20.57
C PHE A 12 -47.33 -20.29 -19.98
N HIS A 13 -48.43 -20.40 -19.23
CA HIS A 13 -49.03 -19.25 -18.56
C HIS A 13 -48.10 -18.59 -17.53
N SER A 14 -47.13 -19.33 -16.99
CA SER A 14 -46.10 -18.80 -16.09
C SER A 14 -44.97 -18.05 -16.82
N LEU A 15 -44.90 -18.13 -18.15
CA LEU A 15 -43.90 -17.43 -18.94
C LEU A 15 -44.21 -15.92 -19.04
N PRO A 16 -43.19 -15.06 -19.13
CA PRO A 16 -43.36 -13.66 -19.49
C PRO A 16 -44.23 -13.46 -20.75
N PRO A 17 -45.03 -12.37 -20.83
CA PRO A 17 -45.94 -12.13 -21.94
C PRO A 17 -45.28 -12.22 -23.32
N GLU A 18 -44.05 -11.74 -23.45
CA GLU A 18 -43.31 -11.78 -24.72
C GLU A 18 -43.01 -13.21 -25.21
N TYR A 19 -42.73 -14.16 -24.30
CA TYR A 19 -42.54 -15.58 -24.66
C TYR A 19 -43.87 -16.24 -25.05
N GLN A 20 -44.97 -15.89 -24.35
CA GLN A 20 -46.30 -16.38 -24.74
C GLN A 20 -46.72 -15.85 -26.11
N GLN A 21 -46.29 -14.65 -26.48
CA GLN A 21 -46.57 -14.06 -27.79
C GLN A 21 -45.74 -14.72 -28.90
N VAL A 22 -44.45 -15.01 -28.69
CA VAL A 22 -43.63 -15.70 -29.71
C VAL A 22 -44.11 -17.14 -29.94
N ILE A 23 -44.58 -17.84 -28.89
CA ILE A 23 -45.19 -19.18 -29.03
C ILE A 23 -46.46 -19.10 -29.88
N ARG A 24 -47.33 -18.10 -29.62
CA ARG A 24 -48.54 -17.88 -30.44
C ARG A 24 -48.19 -17.58 -31.89
N LEU A 25 -47.18 -16.74 -32.13
CA LEU A 25 -46.70 -16.45 -33.47
C LEU A 25 -46.18 -17.72 -34.16
N ALA A 26 -45.44 -18.57 -33.45
CA ALA A 26 -44.95 -19.84 -33.98
C ALA A 26 -46.08 -20.80 -34.38
N GLN A 27 -47.14 -20.85 -33.56
CA GLN A 27 -48.36 -21.62 -33.85
C GLN A 27 -49.08 -21.11 -35.10
N GLU A 28 -49.21 -19.79 -35.25
CA GLU A 28 -49.86 -19.15 -36.39
C GLU A 28 -49.06 -19.31 -37.68
N GLN A 29 -47.74 -19.06 -37.65
CA GLN A 29 -46.87 -19.10 -38.84
C GLN A 29 -46.71 -20.50 -39.41
N ASN A 30 -46.62 -21.52 -38.55
CA ASN A 30 -46.36 -22.90 -38.97
C ASN A 30 -47.64 -23.76 -39.05
N GLY A 31 -48.81 -23.22 -38.71
CA GLY A 31 -50.06 -23.98 -38.72
C GLY A 31 -50.06 -25.14 -37.71
N ILE A 32 -49.48 -24.92 -36.52
CA ILE A 32 -49.29 -25.92 -35.48
C ILE A 32 -49.95 -25.53 -34.16
N ALA A 33 -50.24 -26.50 -33.31
CA ALA A 33 -50.57 -26.32 -31.91
C ALA A 33 -49.44 -26.85 -31.04
N ILE A 34 -49.02 -26.08 -30.03
CA ILE A 34 -47.90 -26.42 -29.16
C ILE A 34 -48.43 -26.61 -27.74
N ALA A 35 -48.11 -27.74 -27.12
CA ALA A 35 -48.41 -28.01 -25.72
C ALA A 35 -47.11 -28.35 -24.95
N PRO A 36 -46.84 -27.70 -23.81
CA PRO A 36 -45.68 -28.06 -23.01
C PRO A 36 -45.88 -29.43 -22.35
N LEU A 37 -44.89 -30.30 -22.48
CA LEU A 37 -44.88 -31.60 -21.81
C LEU A 37 -43.99 -31.58 -20.57
N GLN A 38 -42.83 -30.92 -20.67
CA GLN A 38 -41.87 -30.86 -19.58
C GLN A 38 -40.97 -29.63 -19.72
N LEU A 39 -40.80 -28.87 -18.64
CA LEU A 39 -39.73 -27.90 -18.53
C LEU A 39 -38.40 -28.65 -18.34
N LEU A 40 -37.46 -28.47 -19.27
CA LEU A 40 -36.13 -29.09 -19.20
C LEU A 40 -35.11 -28.15 -18.54
N VAL A 41 -35.19 -26.84 -18.85
CA VAL A 41 -34.26 -25.80 -18.35
C VAL A 41 -35.03 -24.49 -18.13
N GLY A 42 -34.86 -23.82 -16.97
CA GLY A 42 -35.51 -22.53 -16.68
C GLY A 42 -34.66 -21.56 -15.83
N GLY A 43 -34.67 -20.26 -16.20
CA GLY A 43 -33.97 -19.16 -15.50
C GLY A 43 -33.91 -17.87 -16.34
N TRP A 44 -33.74 -16.69 -15.73
CA TRP A 44 -33.81 -15.37 -16.42
C TRP A 44 -32.54 -14.94 -17.16
N SER A 45 -31.41 -15.62 -16.99
CA SER A 45 -30.13 -15.28 -17.62
C SER A 45 -29.78 -16.13 -18.85
N GLY A 46 -30.66 -17.04 -19.27
CA GLY A 46 -30.44 -17.94 -20.42
C GLY A 46 -31.73 -18.41 -21.09
N ALA A 47 -31.58 -19.25 -22.12
CA ALA A 47 -32.70 -19.81 -22.86
C ALA A 47 -33.56 -20.73 -22.00
N VAL A 48 -34.88 -20.68 -22.21
CA VAL A 48 -35.85 -21.59 -21.60
C VAL A 48 -36.08 -22.76 -22.56
N VAL A 49 -35.88 -23.99 -22.08
CA VAL A 49 -35.96 -25.19 -22.92
C VAL A 49 -37.10 -26.07 -22.42
N TYR A 50 -38.04 -26.36 -23.31
CA TYR A 50 -39.16 -27.25 -23.08
C TYR A 50 -39.07 -28.48 -23.99
N LEU A 51 -39.48 -29.62 -23.45
CA LEU A 51 -40.05 -30.67 -24.28
C LEU A 51 -41.50 -30.29 -24.56
N VAL A 52 -41.87 -30.19 -25.82
CA VAL A 52 -43.23 -29.83 -26.27
C VAL A 52 -43.80 -30.91 -27.17
N SER A 53 -45.13 -31.02 -27.16
CA SER A 53 -45.89 -31.72 -28.17
C SER A 53 -46.31 -30.71 -29.24
N VAL A 54 -45.99 -30.99 -30.50
CA VAL A 54 -46.34 -30.17 -31.65
C VAL A 54 -47.33 -30.96 -32.50
N ALA A 55 -48.52 -30.40 -32.70
CA ALA A 55 -49.58 -31.00 -33.51
C ALA A 55 -49.85 -30.14 -34.75
N TRP A 56 -49.80 -30.73 -35.95
CA TRP A 56 -50.06 -30.02 -37.20
C TRP A 56 -51.56 -29.95 -37.47
N ASN A 57 -52.09 -28.73 -37.65
CA ASN A 57 -53.53 -28.50 -37.73
C ASN A 57 -54.18 -29.18 -38.94
N GLU A 58 -53.45 -29.27 -40.06
CA GLU A 58 -53.96 -29.85 -41.32
C GLU A 58 -53.83 -31.38 -41.37
N THR A 59 -52.70 -31.93 -40.90
CA THR A 59 -52.38 -33.36 -41.04
C THR A 59 -52.74 -34.19 -39.81
N LYS A 60 -53.02 -33.54 -38.67
CA LYS A 60 -53.19 -34.18 -37.34
C LYS A 60 -51.99 -35.04 -36.91
N HIS A 61 -50.84 -34.86 -37.54
CA HIS A 61 -49.59 -35.45 -37.09
C HIS A 61 -49.19 -34.81 -35.76
N VAL A 62 -48.65 -35.60 -34.84
CA VAL A 62 -48.14 -35.12 -33.55
C VAL A 62 -46.72 -35.63 -33.39
N GLU A 63 -45.79 -34.73 -33.12
CA GLU A 63 -44.39 -35.01 -32.85
C GLU A 63 -43.97 -34.33 -31.55
N HIS A 64 -43.02 -34.93 -30.83
CA HIS A 64 -42.39 -34.26 -29.71
C HIS A 64 -41.15 -33.50 -30.21
N CYS A 65 -41.03 -32.24 -29.84
CA CYS A 65 -39.91 -31.40 -30.21
C CYS A 65 -39.30 -30.77 -28.95
N ILE A 66 -38.03 -30.38 -29.05
CA ILE A 66 -37.42 -29.49 -28.06
C ILE A 66 -37.66 -28.06 -28.52
N LEU A 67 -38.45 -27.32 -27.74
CA LEU A 67 -38.67 -25.89 -27.93
C LEU A 67 -37.65 -25.13 -27.08
N LYS A 68 -36.79 -24.37 -27.73
CA LYS A 68 -35.91 -23.40 -27.09
C LYS A 68 -36.48 -21.99 -27.31
N LEU A 69 -36.68 -21.27 -26.21
CA LEU A 69 -37.07 -19.87 -26.18
C LEU A 69 -35.91 -19.03 -25.68
N ASP A 70 -35.53 -17.99 -26.42
CA ASP A 70 -34.37 -17.18 -26.09
C ASP A 70 -34.60 -15.69 -26.44
N ARG A 71 -33.67 -14.81 -26.05
CA ARG A 71 -33.70 -13.38 -26.37
C ARG A 71 -32.54 -13.00 -27.29
N LYS A 72 -32.83 -12.24 -28.32
CA LYS A 72 -31.88 -11.70 -29.29
C LYS A 72 -30.98 -10.66 -28.61
N GLY A 73 -29.68 -10.94 -28.56
CA GLY A 73 -28.69 -9.96 -28.09
C GLY A 73 -28.59 -8.77 -29.06
N LYS A 74 -28.58 -7.54 -28.53
CA LYS A 74 -28.55 -6.29 -29.31
C LYS A 74 -27.38 -6.15 -30.31
N ASN A 75 -26.33 -6.97 -30.17
CA ASN A 75 -25.09 -6.91 -30.98
C ASN A 75 -24.69 -8.26 -31.64
N ALA A 76 -25.60 -9.22 -31.78
CA ALA A 76 -25.26 -10.54 -32.36
C ALA A 76 -24.97 -10.46 -33.87
N ARG A 77 -23.77 -10.88 -34.31
CA ARG A 77 -23.32 -10.82 -35.72
C ARG A 77 -23.88 -11.93 -36.62
N SER A 78 -24.25 -13.10 -36.08
CA SER A 78 -24.93 -14.20 -36.79
C SER A 78 -26.12 -14.71 -35.96
N ASP A 79 -27.10 -15.35 -36.61
CA ASP A 79 -28.21 -15.99 -35.90
C ASP A 79 -27.97 -17.48 -35.61
N GLU A 80 -28.76 -18.02 -34.69
CA GLU A 80 -28.61 -19.38 -34.16
C GLU A 80 -28.82 -20.48 -35.20
N VAL A 81 -29.73 -20.26 -36.15
CA VAL A 81 -30.01 -21.20 -37.24
C VAL A 81 -28.84 -21.27 -38.22
N THR A 82 -28.25 -20.14 -38.59
CA THR A 82 -27.06 -20.12 -39.45
C THR A 82 -25.95 -20.97 -38.84
N ARG A 83 -25.69 -20.81 -37.54
CA ARG A 83 -24.65 -21.58 -36.84
C ARG A 83 -24.95 -23.06 -36.77
N HIS A 84 -26.20 -23.42 -36.47
CA HIS A 84 -26.65 -24.80 -36.47
C HIS A 84 -26.41 -25.47 -37.83
N ASN A 85 -26.77 -24.79 -38.91
CA ASN A 85 -26.57 -25.31 -40.27
C ASN A 85 -25.08 -25.45 -40.61
N THR A 86 -24.25 -24.45 -40.27
CA THR A 86 -22.80 -24.54 -40.47
C THR A 86 -22.19 -25.73 -39.72
N VAL A 87 -22.63 -26.00 -38.49
CA VAL A 87 -22.19 -27.18 -37.73
C VAL A 87 -22.60 -28.48 -38.46
N MET A 88 -23.84 -28.56 -38.93
CA MET A 88 -24.33 -29.72 -39.68
C MET A 88 -23.53 -29.96 -40.98
N GLU A 89 -23.04 -28.90 -41.61
CA GLU A 89 -22.22 -28.96 -42.83
C GLU A 89 -20.74 -29.29 -42.59
N THR A 90 -20.19 -28.86 -41.45
CA THR A 90 -18.75 -28.98 -41.13
C THR A 90 -18.41 -30.21 -40.30
N ALA A 91 -19.34 -30.73 -39.49
CA ALA A 91 -19.13 -31.92 -38.69
C ALA A 91 -19.09 -33.20 -39.55
N ALA A 92 -18.42 -34.24 -39.05
CA ALA A 92 -18.39 -35.54 -39.73
C ALA A 92 -19.85 -36.03 -39.96
N PRO A 93 -20.24 -36.44 -41.18
CA PRO A 93 -21.64 -36.76 -41.48
C PRO A 93 -22.27 -37.87 -40.63
N GLU A 94 -21.46 -38.79 -40.10
CA GLU A 94 -21.91 -39.83 -39.17
C GLU A 94 -22.18 -39.24 -37.77
N PHE A 95 -21.27 -38.40 -37.28
CA PHE A 95 -21.43 -37.70 -36.03
C PHE A 95 -22.64 -36.75 -36.05
N ALA A 96 -22.78 -35.94 -37.10
CA ALA A 96 -23.88 -34.98 -37.23
C ALA A 96 -25.26 -35.67 -37.15
N ARG A 97 -25.41 -36.81 -37.86
CA ARG A 97 -26.64 -37.61 -37.83
C ARG A 97 -26.90 -38.28 -36.48
N ALA A 98 -25.85 -38.67 -35.75
CA ALA A 98 -25.98 -39.40 -34.50
C ALA A 98 -26.17 -38.49 -33.28
N HIS A 99 -25.65 -37.26 -33.31
CA HIS A 99 -25.46 -36.45 -32.11
C HIS A 99 -25.89 -34.99 -32.23
N ILE A 100 -26.41 -34.54 -33.38
CA ILE A 100 -26.90 -33.17 -33.53
C ILE A 100 -28.40 -33.21 -33.85
N ALA A 101 -29.20 -32.47 -33.07
CA ALA A 101 -30.65 -32.45 -33.27
C ALA A 101 -31.04 -31.61 -34.48
N GLU A 102 -31.97 -32.08 -35.30
CA GLU A 102 -32.37 -31.41 -36.54
C GLU A 102 -33.33 -30.25 -36.28
N LEU A 103 -33.24 -29.15 -37.05
CA LEU A 103 -34.24 -28.08 -37.00
C LEU A 103 -35.55 -28.50 -37.66
N VAL A 104 -36.68 -28.26 -36.97
CA VAL A 104 -38.02 -28.66 -37.42
C VAL A 104 -38.72 -27.56 -38.22
N PHE A 105 -38.56 -26.31 -37.79
CA PHE A 105 -39.18 -25.13 -38.42
C PHE A 105 -38.14 -24.02 -38.60
N ASP A 106 -38.47 -23.06 -39.45
CA ASP A 106 -37.76 -21.79 -39.49
C ASP A 106 -37.87 -21.07 -38.13
N ARG A 107 -36.84 -20.29 -37.79
CA ARG A 107 -36.80 -19.53 -36.53
C ARG A 107 -37.93 -18.50 -36.50
N VAL A 108 -38.66 -18.48 -35.40
CA VAL A 108 -39.68 -17.45 -35.12
C VAL A 108 -39.06 -16.36 -34.26
N ASP A 109 -39.23 -15.08 -34.63
CA ASP A 109 -38.66 -13.90 -33.94
C ASP A 109 -39.76 -12.84 -33.74
N LEU A 110 -39.97 -12.38 -32.51
CA LEU A 110 -40.92 -11.33 -32.15
C LEU A 110 -40.33 -10.39 -31.11
N GLU A 111 -40.19 -9.11 -31.44
CA GLU A 111 -39.66 -8.05 -30.55
C GLU A 111 -38.33 -8.41 -29.87
N GLY A 112 -37.50 -9.24 -30.53
CA GLY A 112 -36.23 -9.70 -29.99
C GLY A 112 -36.34 -10.93 -29.08
N VAL A 113 -37.46 -11.64 -29.07
CA VAL A 113 -37.61 -12.99 -28.50
C VAL A 113 -37.64 -14.00 -29.64
N ILE A 114 -36.90 -15.10 -29.52
CA ILE A 114 -36.82 -16.15 -30.54
C ILE A 114 -37.34 -17.49 -30.02
N ALA A 115 -37.97 -18.26 -30.91
CA ALA A 115 -38.37 -19.64 -30.68
C ALA A 115 -37.78 -20.56 -31.76
N ILE A 116 -37.12 -21.64 -31.33
CA ILE A 116 -36.46 -22.63 -32.19
C ILE A 116 -36.89 -24.03 -31.77
N PHE A 117 -37.10 -24.90 -32.75
CA PHE A 117 -37.60 -26.25 -32.55
C PHE A 117 -36.59 -27.26 -33.07
N TYR A 118 -36.14 -28.15 -32.19
CA TYR A 118 -35.22 -29.22 -32.50
C TYR A 118 -35.90 -30.58 -32.42
N ARG A 119 -35.58 -31.46 -33.36
CA ARG A 119 -36.00 -32.87 -33.43
C ARG A 119 -34.80 -33.76 -33.17
N ILE A 120 -35.00 -34.74 -32.30
CA ILE A 120 -34.03 -35.82 -32.08
C ILE A 120 -34.60 -37.05 -32.77
N ALA A 121 -33.93 -37.51 -33.83
CA ALA A 121 -34.41 -38.59 -34.66
C ALA A 121 -34.41 -39.94 -33.91
N GLY A 122 -35.50 -40.71 -34.03
CA GLY A 122 -35.52 -42.15 -33.75
C GLY A 122 -35.76 -42.61 -32.30
N GLU A 123 -35.87 -41.71 -31.31
CA GLU A 123 -36.06 -42.10 -29.90
C GLU A 123 -37.06 -41.22 -29.14
N SER A 124 -37.61 -41.74 -28.02
CA SER A 124 -38.47 -40.94 -27.14
C SER A 124 -37.66 -39.88 -26.40
N LEU A 125 -37.87 -38.62 -26.79
CA LEU A 125 -37.33 -37.42 -26.14
C LEU A 125 -37.63 -37.33 -24.63
N GLN A 126 -38.65 -38.05 -24.13
CA GLN A 126 -39.00 -38.06 -22.70
C GLN A 126 -37.91 -38.64 -21.81
N LYS A 127 -37.01 -39.47 -22.36
CA LYS A 127 -35.89 -40.08 -21.61
C LYS A 127 -34.61 -39.24 -21.64
N TYR A 128 -34.54 -38.24 -22.51
CA TYR A 128 -33.40 -37.35 -22.59
C TYR A 128 -33.54 -36.22 -21.56
N ARG A 129 -32.42 -35.89 -20.92
CA ARG A 129 -32.34 -34.83 -19.92
C ARG A 129 -31.11 -33.97 -20.21
N PRO A 130 -31.18 -32.66 -19.97
CA PRO A 130 -29.97 -31.82 -19.98
C PRO A 130 -28.88 -32.41 -19.10
N LEU A 131 -27.62 -32.31 -19.51
CA LEU A 131 -26.45 -32.78 -18.76
C LEU A 131 -26.44 -32.16 -17.35
N SER A 132 -26.90 -30.91 -17.21
CA SER A 132 -27.10 -30.21 -15.94
C SER A 132 -27.93 -30.96 -14.90
N ASN A 133 -28.78 -31.90 -15.33
CA ASN A 133 -29.71 -32.61 -14.45
C ASN A 133 -29.11 -33.93 -13.90
N TYR A 134 -27.85 -34.21 -14.19
CA TYR A 134 -27.12 -35.37 -13.67
C TYR A 134 -26.17 -34.96 -12.55
N GLU A 135 -26.22 -35.69 -11.44
CA GLU A 135 -25.44 -35.41 -10.22
C GLU A 135 -24.59 -36.61 -9.76
N ARG A 136 -24.85 -37.81 -10.30
CA ARG A 136 -24.08 -39.02 -9.93
C ARG A 136 -22.69 -38.98 -10.55
N GLN A 137 -21.68 -39.13 -9.71
CA GLN A 137 -20.27 -39.06 -10.12
C GLN A 137 -19.92 -40.03 -11.26
N THR A 138 -20.35 -41.30 -11.19
CA THR A 138 -20.06 -42.31 -12.22
C THR A 138 -20.69 -41.93 -13.56
N GLN A 139 -21.95 -41.50 -13.53
CA GLN A 139 -22.66 -41.02 -14.73
C GLN A 139 -21.96 -39.79 -15.32
N LEU A 140 -21.60 -38.81 -14.50
CA LEU A 140 -20.90 -37.61 -14.96
C LEU A 140 -19.54 -37.93 -15.57
N GLN A 141 -18.76 -38.81 -14.95
CA GLN A 141 -17.49 -39.28 -15.50
C GLN A 141 -17.69 -39.93 -16.87
N SER A 142 -18.69 -40.81 -17.01
CA SER A 142 -19.01 -41.47 -18.29
C SER A 142 -19.45 -40.49 -19.37
N ILE A 143 -20.35 -39.53 -19.05
CA ILE A 143 -20.81 -38.51 -19.99
C ILE A 143 -19.64 -37.65 -20.46
N PHE A 144 -18.87 -37.09 -19.52
CA PHE A 144 -17.76 -36.21 -19.88
C PHE A 144 -16.62 -36.96 -20.56
N ALA A 145 -16.35 -38.21 -20.18
CA ALA A 145 -15.36 -39.02 -20.89
C ALA A 145 -15.77 -39.19 -22.35
N GLU A 146 -17.02 -39.56 -22.61
CA GLU A 146 -17.50 -39.78 -23.97
C GLU A 146 -17.60 -38.48 -24.76
N THR A 147 -18.20 -37.43 -24.20
CA THR A 147 -18.32 -36.12 -24.87
C THR A 147 -16.93 -35.54 -25.19
N ASN A 148 -15.97 -35.62 -24.27
CA ASN A 148 -14.61 -35.14 -24.52
C ASN A 148 -13.86 -36.01 -25.53
N ARG A 149 -13.98 -37.34 -25.46
CA ARG A 149 -13.38 -38.25 -26.44
C ARG A 149 -13.83 -37.89 -27.85
N VAL A 150 -15.13 -37.68 -28.04
CA VAL A 150 -15.74 -37.39 -29.33
C VAL A 150 -15.37 -35.99 -29.82
N LEU A 151 -15.43 -34.96 -28.97
CA LEU A 151 -14.98 -33.60 -29.31
C LEU A 151 -13.51 -33.58 -29.76
N LEU A 152 -12.65 -34.31 -29.06
CA LEU A 152 -11.21 -34.36 -29.36
C LEU A 152 -10.89 -35.19 -30.61
N SER A 153 -11.57 -36.31 -30.82
CA SER A 153 -11.16 -37.30 -31.83
C SER A 153 -11.96 -37.23 -33.13
N GLU A 154 -13.28 -37.00 -33.04
CA GLU A 154 -14.20 -37.08 -34.18
C GLU A 154 -14.57 -35.69 -34.68
N TRP A 155 -14.84 -34.75 -33.78
CA TRP A 155 -15.14 -33.37 -34.17
C TRP A 155 -13.89 -32.65 -34.70
N ASN A 156 -12.77 -32.77 -34.00
CA ASN A 156 -11.51 -32.14 -34.39
C ASN A 156 -10.72 -32.93 -35.45
N GLN A 157 -11.27 -34.02 -36.01
CA GLN A 157 -10.54 -34.93 -36.90
C GLN A 157 -9.85 -34.23 -38.08
N ASN A 158 -10.43 -33.14 -38.59
CA ASN A 158 -9.91 -32.37 -39.73
C ASN A 158 -9.20 -31.06 -39.34
N SER A 159 -9.02 -30.79 -38.04
CA SER A 159 -8.35 -29.57 -37.55
C SER A 159 -6.83 -29.71 -37.64
N THR A 160 -6.14 -28.62 -38.01
CA THR A 160 -4.68 -28.55 -37.99
C THR A 160 -4.20 -27.53 -36.97
N PHE A 161 -3.08 -27.84 -36.29
CA PHE A 161 -2.45 -26.95 -35.30
C PHE A 161 -1.33 -26.14 -35.98
N GLU A 162 -1.28 -24.83 -35.73
CA GLU A 162 -0.35 -23.88 -36.36
C GLU A 162 0.76 -23.40 -35.42
N GLN A 163 1.77 -22.73 -35.98
CA GLN A 163 2.86 -22.13 -35.21
C GLN A 163 2.48 -20.87 -34.37
N ALA A 164 3.14 -20.73 -33.22
CA ALA A 164 3.24 -19.66 -32.23
C ALA A 164 2.62 -18.28 -32.53
N VAL A 165 1.70 -17.82 -31.67
CA VAL A 165 1.18 -16.43 -31.67
C VAL A 165 1.19 -15.86 -30.25
N HIS A 166 1.55 -14.59 -30.05
CA HIS A 166 1.72 -14.06 -28.70
C HIS A 166 0.44 -14.16 -27.80
N PRO A 167 0.53 -14.63 -26.51
CA PRO A 167 -0.57 -14.83 -25.54
C PRO A 167 -1.67 -13.78 -25.51
N GLN A 168 -1.25 -12.51 -25.46
CA GLN A 168 -2.14 -11.37 -25.45
C GLN A 168 -2.98 -11.28 -26.72
N LYS A 169 -2.37 -11.44 -27.91
CA LYS A 169 -3.08 -11.33 -29.19
C LYS A 169 -4.21 -12.33 -29.31
N ILE A 170 -4.05 -13.46 -28.64
CA ILE A 170 -5.02 -14.53 -28.62
C ILE A 170 -6.14 -14.21 -27.63
N LEU A 171 -5.83 -13.82 -26.37
CA LEU A 171 -6.84 -13.34 -25.41
C LEU A 171 -7.65 -12.14 -25.95
N GLU A 172 -7.00 -11.20 -26.63
CA GLU A 172 -7.62 -10.08 -27.36
C GLU A 172 -8.53 -10.56 -28.48
N LYS A 173 -8.07 -11.51 -29.32
CA LYS A 173 -8.90 -12.10 -30.38
C LYS A 173 -10.14 -12.80 -29.80
N TRP A 174 -10.04 -13.35 -28.59
CA TRP A 174 -11.11 -14.09 -27.91
C TRP A 174 -12.16 -13.26 -27.21
N LEU A 175 -11.68 -12.38 -26.34
CA LEU A 175 -12.54 -11.54 -25.55
C LEU A 175 -12.95 -10.30 -26.37
N GLY A 176 -12.27 -10.04 -27.49
CA GLY A 176 -12.53 -8.90 -28.37
C GLY A 176 -12.42 -7.61 -27.58
N PHE A 177 -13.35 -6.68 -27.84
CA PHE A 177 -13.46 -5.40 -27.13
C PHE A 177 -13.68 -5.52 -25.60
N ARG A 178 -13.91 -6.73 -25.06
CA ARG A 178 -14.20 -6.91 -23.62
C ARG A 178 -12.97 -6.73 -22.74
N LEU A 179 -11.77 -6.81 -23.31
CA LEU A 179 -10.49 -6.52 -22.65
C LEU A 179 -10.07 -5.05 -22.77
N ASP A 180 -10.73 -4.28 -23.64
CA ASP A 180 -10.46 -2.86 -23.84
C ASP A 180 -10.65 -2.07 -22.54
N GLU A 181 -9.97 -0.93 -22.46
CA GLU A 181 -10.10 -0.01 -21.33
C GLU A 181 -11.55 0.47 -21.17
N GLY A 182 -12.12 0.31 -19.96
CA GLY A 182 -13.51 0.57 -19.62
C GLY A 182 -14.52 -0.49 -20.09
N GLY A 183 -14.03 -1.61 -20.66
CA GLY A 183 -14.83 -2.75 -21.10
C GLY A 183 -15.59 -3.42 -19.95
N SER A 184 -16.61 -4.23 -20.25
CA SER A 184 -17.50 -4.77 -19.21
C SER A 184 -16.81 -5.72 -18.22
N ILE A 185 -15.81 -6.50 -18.65
CA ILE A 185 -15.05 -7.36 -17.73
C ILE A 185 -14.19 -6.50 -16.83
N GLU A 186 -13.52 -5.48 -17.38
CA GLU A 186 -12.77 -4.53 -16.57
C GLU A 186 -13.66 -3.81 -15.58
N ARG A 187 -14.81 -3.31 -16.02
CA ARG A 187 -15.73 -2.60 -15.13
C ARG A 187 -16.19 -3.49 -13.99
N PHE A 188 -16.52 -4.75 -14.29
CA PHE A 188 -16.82 -5.75 -13.26
C PHE A 188 -15.62 -5.98 -12.33
N VAL A 189 -14.42 -6.21 -12.86
CA VAL A 189 -13.22 -6.43 -12.04
C VAL A 189 -12.78 -5.17 -11.32
N GLN A 190 -13.08 -3.97 -11.79
CA GLN A 190 -12.81 -2.67 -11.16
C GLN A 190 -13.84 -2.35 -10.07
N GLU A 191 -15.08 -2.81 -10.24
CA GLU A 191 -16.15 -2.69 -9.25
C GLU A 191 -16.01 -3.74 -8.13
N LYS A 192 -15.54 -4.95 -8.47
CA LYS A 192 -15.42 -6.08 -7.52
C LYS A 192 -13.99 -6.34 -7.04
N ALA A 193 -13.00 -5.76 -7.68
CA ALA A 193 -11.58 -5.86 -7.35
C ALA A 193 -10.83 -4.63 -7.93
N ASN A 194 -9.52 -4.73 -8.14
CA ASN A 194 -8.74 -3.72 -8.86
C ASN A 194 -8.24 -4.33 -10.17
N ALA A 195 -8.79 -3.86 -11.28
CA ALA A 195 -8.42 -4.34 -12.61
C ALA A 195 -6.92 -4.13 -12.94
N ASN A 196 -6.25 -3.19 -12.26
CA ASN A 196 -4.84 -2.87 -12.44
C ASN A 196 -3.90 -3.60 -11.46
N ALA A 197 -4.43 -4.39 -10.53
CA ALA A 197 -3.58 -5.15 -9.61
C ALA A 197 -2.75 -6.19 -10.37
N ALA A 198 -1.52 -6.43 -9.90
CA ALA A 198 -0.62 -7.42 -10.48
C ALA A 198 -1.13 -8.86 -10.32
N GLY A 199 -1.90 -9.11 -9.26
CA GLY A 199 -2.52 -10.38 -8.92
C GLY A 199 -3.71 -10.20 -7.97
N PHE A 200 -4.20 -11.31 -7.44
CA PHE A 200 -5.20 -11.39 -6.37
C PHE A 200 -4.68 -12.27 -5.22
N LEU A 201 -5.04 -11.96 -3.97
CA LEU A 201 -4.78 -12.82 -2.82
C LEU A 201 -6.09 -13.50 -2.42
N ILE A 202 -6.19 -14.80 -2.68
CA ILE A 202 -7.42 -15.59 -2.49
C ILE A 202 -7.08 -16.75 -1.57
N SER A 203 -7.71 -16.83 -0.40
CA SER A 203 -7.45 -17.87 0.61
C SER A 203 -5.96 -18.11 0.89
N GLY A 204 -5.19 -17.03 1.06
CA GLY A 204 -3.73 -17.09 1.32
C GLY A 204 -2.86 -17.44 0.12
N HIS A 205 -3.45 -17.64 -1.06
CA HIS A 205 -2.72 -17.93 -2.30
C HIS A 205 -2.67 -16.70 -3.19
N VAL A 206 -1.48 -16.36 -3.68
CA VAL A 206 -1.32 -15.32 -4.71
C VAL A 206 -1.66 -15.92 -6.07
N PHE A 207 -2.59 -15.29 -6.77
CA PHE A 207 -3.02 -15.62 -8.12
C PHE A 207 -2.68 -14.47 -9.07
N PRO A 208 -2.23 -14.73 -10.30
CA PRO A 208 -2.02 -13.67 -11.29
C PRO A 208 -3.36 -13.07 -11.74
N ASN A 209 -3.40 -11.76 -11.99
CA ASN A 209 -4.61 -11.10 -12.48
C ASN A 209 -4.74 -11.34 -13.99
N PRO A 210 -5.70 -12.16 -14.46
CA PRO A 210 -5.76 -12.49 -15.87
C PRO A 210 -5.98 -11.30 -16.80
N LEU A 211 -6.59 -10.21 -16.33
CA LEU A 211 -6.77 -9.00 -17.13
C LEU A 211 -5.45 -8.25 -17.36
N LEU A 212 -4.59 -8.14 -16.34
CA LEU A 212 -3.30 -7.48 -16.49
C LEU A 212 -2.45 -8.21 -17.54
N TYR A 213 -2.38 -9.53 -17.41
CA TYR A 213 -1.65 -10.36 -18.34
C TYR A 213 -2.32 -10.31 -19.72
N ALA A 214 -3.65 -10.37 -19.84
CA ALA A 214 -4.33 -10.27 -21.13
C ALA A 214 -4.07 -8.96 -21.91
N ARG A 215 -3.65 -7.87 -21.25
CA ARG A 215 -3.53 -6.52 -21.85
C ARG A 215 -2.10 -6.07 -22.19
N LYS A 216 -1.10 -6.73 -21.61
CA LYS A 216 0.29 -6.31 -21.72
C LYS A 216 1.14 -7.48 -22.17
N THR A 217 2.07 -7.23 -23.09
CA THR A 217 2.94 -8.28 -23.62
C THR A 217 4.10 -8.56 -22.68
N GLU A 218 4.53 -7.53 -21.96
CA GLU A 218 5.69 -7.49 -21.09
C GLU A 218 5.64 -8.56 -19.97
N PRO A 219 4.50 -8.80 -19.28
CA PRO A 219 4.40 -9.86 -18.27
C PRO A 219 4.56 -11.29 -18.82
N TRP A 220 4.41 -11.50 -20.14
CA TRP A 220 4.58 -12.82 -20.78
C TRP A 220 6.02 -13.07 -21.28
N GLY A 221 6.88 -12.06 -21.32
CA GLY A 221 8.31 -12.20 -21.63
C GLY A 221 8.65 -12.96 -22.92
N LYS A 222 9.78 -13.68 -22.92
CA LYS A 222 10.27 -14.52 -24.04
C LYS A 222 9.66 -15.92 -24.08
N VAL A 223 8.56 -16.16 -23.37
CA VAL A 223 7.89 -17.46 -23.42
C VAL A 223 7.46 -17.73 -24.85
N ARG A 224 7.77 -18.95 -25.33
CA ARG A 224 7.53 -19.36 -26.71
C ARG A 224 6.06 -19.09 -27.03
N SER A 225 5.81 -18.33 -28.09
CA SER A 225 4.45 -17.84 -28.37
C SER A 225 3.45 -18.96 -28.73
N MET A 226 3.87 -20.22 -28.96
CA MET A 226 2.99 -21.35 -29.29
C MET A 226 2.70 -22.26 -28.12
N ASP A 227 3.66 -22.37 -27.20
CA ASP A 227 3.41 -22.76 -25.82
C ASP A 227 2.27 -21.93 -25.25
N VAL A 228 2.00 -20.75 -25.83
CA VAL A 228 0.89 -19.88 -25.48
C VAL A 228 -0.21 -19.80 -26.54
N ALA A 229 -0.14 -20.43 -27.73
CA ALA A 229 -1.19 -20.24 -28.75
C ALA A 229 -1.34 -21.28 -29.85
N THR A 230 -2.56 -21.79 -29.97
CA THR A 230 -3.32 -21.86 -31.22
C THR A 230 -4.80 -21.86 -30.85
N GLY A 231 -5.63 -21.21 -31.66
CA GLY A 231 -7.04 -21.59 -31.77
C GLY A 231 -8.02 -20.73 -31.02
N PHE A 232 -7.98 -19.40 -31.19
CA PHE A 232 -8.90 -18.57 -30.44
C PHE A 232 -10.03 -17.92 -31.26
N ILE A 233 -11.25 -18.51 -31.38
CA ILE A 233 -12.55 -17.81 -31.24
C ILE A 233 -13.76 -18.69 -30.83
N HIS A 234 -14.27 -18.40 -29.61
CA HIS A 234 -15.58 -18.72 -28.99
C HIS A 234 -15.91 -20.17 -28.61
N GLY A 235 -16.83 -20.26 -27.63
CA GLY A 235 -17.25 -21.47 -26.94
C GLY A 235 -18.77 -21.56 -26.87
N ASP A 236 -19.28 -22.74 -27.15
CA ASP A 236 -20.60 -22.98 -27.72
C ASP A 236 -21.40 -24.00 -26.92
N LEU A 237 -20.72 -24.92 -26.23
CA LEU A 237 -21.33 -26.02 -25.50
C LEU A 237 -21.50 -25.70 -24.02
N ASN A 238 -22.74 -25.46 -23.61
CA ASN A 238 -23.10 -25.39 -22.19
C ASN A 238 -23.85 -26.66 -21.76
N ALA A 239 -23.87 -26.94 -20.45
CA ALA A 239 -24.49 -28.16 -19.89
C ALA A 239 -25.99 -28.32 -20.21
N ASN A 240 -26.69 -27.23 -20.54
CA ASN A 240 -28.12 -27.24 -20.87
C ASN A 240 -28.38 -27.58 -22.34
N ASN A 241 -27.37 -27.42 -23.21
CA ASN A 241 -27.46 -27.66 -24.65
C ASN A 241 -27.09 -29.11 -25.03
N ILE A 242 -26.73 -29.94 -24.05
CA ILE A 242 -26.40 -31.36 -24.23
C ILE A 242 -27.51 -32.20 -23.57
N LEU A 243 -28.29 -32.88 -24.39
CA LEU A 243 -29.33 -33.80 -23.95
C LEU A 243 -28.74 -35.20 -23.87
N VAL A 244 -28.81 -35.84 -22.70
CA VAL A 244 -28.17 -37.11 -22.38
C VAL A 244 -29.20 -38.15 -21.96
N ARG A 245 -28.97 -39.41 -22.34
CA ARG A 245 -29.74 -40.58 -21.92
C ARG A 245 -28.82 -41.71 -21.47
N PHE A 246 -29.08 -42.28 -20.29
CA PHE A 246 -28.50 -43.56 -19.87
C PHE A 246 -29.41 -44.73 -20.26
N ALA A 247 -28.81 -45.91 -20.38
CA ALA A 247 -29.54 -47.17 -20.49
C ALA A 247 -30.29 -47.47 -19.18
N ASP A 248 -31.15 -48.48 -19.19
CA ASP A 248 -31.97 -48.83 -18.02
C ASP A 248 -31.12 -49.28 -16.81
N ASP A 249 -29.86 -49.68 -17.04
CA ASP A 249 -28.86 -49.97 -16.00
C ASP A 249 -28.36 -48.72 -15.25
N LYS A 250 -28.65 -47.52 -15.78
CA LYS A 250 -28.24 -46.21 -15.27
C LYS A 250 -26.73 -45.99 -15.17
N GLU A 251 -25.91 -46.84 -15.78
CA GLU A 251 -24.45 -46.70 -15.79
C GLU A 251 -23.91 -46.58 -17.22
N THR A 252 -24.54 -47.26 -18.18
CA THR A 252 -24.14 -47.21 -19.59
C THR A 252 -24.77 -45.99 -20.27
N LEU A 253 -23.95 -45.13 -20.86
CA LEU A 253 -24.42 -44.01 -21.68
C LEU A 253 -25.08 -44.56 -22.95
N ALA A 254 -26.38 -44.33 -23.10
CA ALA A 254 -27.15 -44.87 -24.23
C ALA A 254 -27.23 -43.91 -25.42
N GLY A 255 -27.06 -42.60 -25.19
CA GLY A 255 -27.02 -41.60 -26.25
C GLY A 255 -26.94 -40.18 -25.72
N TYR A 256 -26.49 -39.25 -26.57
CA TYR A 256 -26.53 -37.82 -26.31
C TYR A 256 -26.71 -37.01 -27.60
N TYR A 257 -27.31 -35.82 -27.47
CA TYR A 257 -27.59 -34.89 -28.57
C TYR A 257 -27.25 -33.44 -28.20
N LEU A 258 -26.79 -32.69 -29.19
CA LEU A 258 -26.49 -31.26 -29.12
C LEU A 258 -27.62 -30.48 -29.81
N ILE A 259 -28.17 -29.48 -29.11
CA ILE A 259 -29.38 -28.78 -29.54
C ILE A 259 -29.23 -27.26 -29.68
N ASP A 260 -28.05 -26.66 -29.45
CA ASP A 260 -27.84 -25.22 -29.66
C ASP A 260 -26.34 -24.89 -29.69
N PHE A 261 -25.95 -24.12 -30.72
CA PHE A 261 -24.59 -23.69 -31.01
C PHE A 261 -24.49 -22.15 -31.01
N ALA A 262 -25.10 -21.49 -30.02
CA ALA A 262 -25.29 -20.04 -29.95
C ALA A 262 -24.04 -19.17 -30.14
N LEU A 263 -22.83 -19.72 -30.03
CA LEU A 263 -21.57 -18.96 -30.10
C LEU A 263 -20.61 -19.47 -31.20
N PHE A 264 -21.02 -20.46 -31.99
CA PHE A 264 -20.18 -21.24 -32.91
C PHE A 264 -19.54 -20.47 -34.06
N LYS A 265 -18.31 -20.88 -34.40
CA LYS A 265 -17.45 -20.28 -35.43
C LYS A 265 -16.74 -21.33 -36.28
N GLU A 266 -16.98 -21.22 -37.58
CA GLU A 266 -16.70 -22.17 -38.67
C GLU A 266 -15.22 -22.61 -38.87
N ASN A 267 -14.23 -21.98 -38.23
CA ASN A 267 -12.80 -22.20 -38.55
C ASN A 267 -11.89 -22.39 -37.32
N MET A 268 -12.35 -23.06 -36.26
CA MET A 268 -11.60 -23.13 -34.99
C MET A 268 -11.53 -24.57 -34.40
N PRO A 269 -10.36 -25.03 -33.91
CA PRO A 269 -10.26 -26.30 -33.18
C PRO A 269 -11.03 -26.25 -31.84
N LEU A 270 -11.81 -27.28 -31.50
CA LEU A 270 -12.75 -27.28 -30.37
C LEU A 270 -12.20 -27.77 -29.00
N LEU A 271 -10.88 -27.70 -28.77
CA LEU A 271 -10.32 -27.91 -27.41
C LEU A 271 -10.93 -26.96 -26.37
N TYR A 272 -11.43 -25.82 -26.85
CA TYR A 272 -12.03 -24.74 -26.06
C TYR A 272 -13.46 -25.03 -25.62
N ASP A 273 -14.24 -25.74 -26.42
CA ASP A 273 -15.59 -26.14 -26.04
C ASP A 273 -15.59 -27.14 -24.90
N GLN A 274 -14.59 -28.03 -24.86
CA GLN A 274 -14.36 -28.88 -23.71
C GLN A 274 -14.15 -28.05 -22.43
N ARG A 275 -13.35 -26.98 -22.49
CA ARG A 275 -13.07 -26.10 -21.34
C ARG A 275 -14.25 -25.23 -20.97
N TYR A 276 -15.03 -24.81 -21.95
CA TYR A 276 -16.26 -24.06 -21.74
C TYR A 276 -17.36 -24.94 -21.13
N LEU A 277 -17.45 -26.20 -21.55
CA LEU A 277 -18.33 -27.20 -20.95
C LEU A 277 -17.92 -27.52 -19.50
N GLU A 278 -16.61 -27.70 -19.26
CA GLU A 278 -16.05 -27.88 -17.91
C GLU A 278 -16.42 -26.69 -17.00
N ILE A 279 -16.16 -25.45 -17.42
CA ILE A 279 -16.53 -24.26 -16.61
C ILE A 279 -18.05 -24.13 -16.48
N SER A 280 -18.83 -24.43 -17.52
CA SER A 280 -20.30 -24.34 -17.45
C SER A 280 -20.87 -25.30 -16.41
N TYR A 281 -20.34 -26.52 -16.34
CA TYR A 281 -20.76 -27.50 -15.34
C TYR A 281 -20.25 -27.16 -13.94
N LEU A 282 -19.00 -26.74 -13.83
CA LEU A 282 -18.43 -26.21 -12.59
C LEU A 282 -19.34 -25.09 -12.06
N MET A 283 -19.64 -24.06 -12.84
CA MET A 283 -20.46 -22.93 -12.41
C MET A 283 -21.88 -23.33 -12.00
N LEU A 284 -22.48 -24.31 -12.67
CA LEU A 284 -23.77 -24.86 -12.27
C LEU A 284 -23.70 -25.55 -10.90
N ALA A 285 -22.70 -26.40 -10.70
CA ALA A 285 -22.51 -27.09 -9.43
C ALA A 285 -22.14 -26.10 -8.31
N LEU A 286 -21.36 -25.06 -8.63
CA LEU A 286 -21.01 -23.98 -7.71
C LEU A 286 -22.24 -23.18 -7.26
N ALA A 287 -23.27 -23.04 -8.11
CA ALA A 287 -24.52 -22.40 -7.71
C ALA A 287 -25.26 -23.17 -6.60
N GLN A 288 -24.91 -24.43 -6.37
CA GLN A 288 -25.53 -25.31 -5.37
C GLN A 288 -24.68 -25.47 -4.09
N VAL A 289 -23.49 -24.87 -4.02
CA VAL A 289 -22.59 -24.94 -2.86
C VAL A 289 -22.17 -23.54 -2.42
N SER A 290 -21.65 -23.38 -1.20
CA SER A 290 -21.19 -22.05 -0.74
C SER A 290 -19.98 -21.57 -1.54
N PHE A 291 -19.90 -20.26 -1.73
CA PHE A 291 -18.80 -19.66 -2.47
C PHE A 291 -17.44 -19.84 -1.77
N ALA A 292 -17.41 -20.03 -0.45
CA ALA A 292 -16.21 -20.47 0.26
C ALA A 292 -15.71 -21.85 -0.23
N LYS A 293 -16.59 -22.86 -0.30
CA LYS A 293 -16.26 -24.20 -0.80
C LYS A 293 -15.82 -24.18 -2.26
N CYS A 294 -16.41 -23.29 -3.06
CA CYS A 294 -15.98 -23.02 -4.43
C CYS A 294 -14.50 -22.59 -4.46
N VAL A 295 -14.14 -21.61 -3.65
CA VAL A 295 -12.78 -21.06 -3.68
C VAL A 295 -11.76 -22.04 -3.13
N ASP A 296 -12.09 -22.83 -2.13
CA ASP A 296 -11.22 -23.91 -1.66
C ASP A 296 -10.95 -24.92 -2.78
N PHE A 297 -12.00 -25.33 -3.51
CA PHE A 297 -11.87 -26.22 -4.66
C PHE A 297 -11.02 -25.61 -5.79
N LEU A 298 -11.27 -24.35 -6.15
CA LEU A 298 -10.48 -23.63 -7.17
C LEU A 298 -9.02 -23.41 -6.76
N SER A 299 -8.76 -23.25 -5.47
CA SER A 299 -7.41 -23.14 -4.92
C SER A 299 -6.65 -24.47 -5.00
N LEU A 300 -7.32 -25.60 -4.72
CA LEU A 300 -6.75 -26.93 -4.93
C LEU A 300 -6.44 -27.18 -6.40
N LEU A 301 -7.33 -26.75 -7.30
CA LEU A 301 -7.07 -26.74 -8.73
C LEU A 301 -5.79 -25.95 -9.02
N ALA A 302 -5.61 -24.75 -8.50
CA ALA A 302 -4.41 -23.94 -8.78
C ALA A 302 -3.07 -24.65 -8.50
N VAL A 303 -3.06 -25.66 -7.64
CA VAL A 303 -1.88 -26.44 -7.24
C VAL A 303 -1.77 -27.77 -7.99
N ALA A 304 -2.88 -28.38 -8.42
CA ALA A 304 -2.90 -29.70 -9.06
C ALA A 304 -3.81 -29.79 -10.31
N ASP A 305 -3.37 -30.58 -11.30
CA ASP A 305 -4.16 -30.81 -12.51
C ASP A 305 -5.34 -31.75 -12.30
N VAL A 306 -5.27 -32.68 -11.36
CA VAL A 306 -6.42 -33.52 -10.99
C VAL A 306 -6.50 -33.49 -9.48
N PRO A 307 -7.31 -32.59 -8.89
CA PRO A 307 -7.49 -32.56 -7.44
C PRO A 307 -8.02 -33.91 -6.99
N ASP A 308 -7.39 -34.48 -5.97
CA ASP A 308 -7.83 -35.73 -5.37
C ASP A 308 -9.30 -35.60 -4.90
N PRO A 309 -10.24 -36.39 -5.47
CA PRO A 309 -11.64 -36.34 -5.10
C PRO A 309 -11.90 -36.59 -3.61
N HIS A 310 -10.95 -37.23 -2.90
CA HIS A 310 -11.04 -37.47 -1.46
C HIS A 310 -10.57 -36.29 -0.60
N LYS A 311 -9.89 -35.30 -1.20
CA LYS A 311 -9.44 -34.07 -0.54
C LYS A 311 -10.36 -32.87 -0.78
N VAL A 312 -11.40 -33.05 -1.58
CA VAL A 312 -12.42 -32.03 -1.86
C VAL A 312 -13.69 -32.35 -1.09
N ALA A 313 -14.52 -31.35 -0.83
CA ALA A 313 -15.81 -31.57 -0.16
C ALA A 313 -16.70 -32.50 -1.01
N ILE A 314 -17.52 -33.33 -0.35
CA ILE A 314 -18.31 -34.37 -1.04
C ILE A 314 -19.26 -33.79 -2.09
N GLU A 315 -19.75 -32.57 -1.85
CA GLU A 315 -20.64 -31.84 -2.75
C GLU A 315 -19.95 -31.35 -4.04
N VAL A 316 -18.61 -31.23 -4.04
CA VAL A 316 -17.80 -30.88 -5.22
C VAL A 316 -17.03 -32.08 -5.79
N SER A 317 -17.20 -33.28 -5.21
CA SER A 317 -16.54 -34.51 -5.67
C SER A 317 -16.92 -34.88 -7.11
N GLY A 318 -18.19 -34.69 -7.49
CA GLY A 318 -18.67 -34.86 -8.88
C GLY A 318 -18.00 -33.89 -9.84
N VAL A 319 -17.77 -32.65 -9.42
CA VAL A 319 -17.06 -31.63 -10.22
C VAL A 319 -15.58 -31.99 -10.37
N SER A 320 -14.92 -32.40 -9.28
CA SER A 320 -13.55 -32.92 -9.31
C SER A 320 -13.42 -34.08 -10.31
N ALA A 321 -14.39 -34.99 -10.32
CA ALA A 321 -14.44 -36.12 -11.22
C ALA A 321 -14.61 -35.72 -12.69
N VAL A 322 -15.46 -34.73 -12.99
CA VAL A 322 -15.63 -34.15 -14.32
C VAL A 322 -14.33 -33.54 -14.84
N ILE A 323 -13.67 -32.71 -14.01
CA ILE A 323 -12.39 -32.07 -14.37
C ILE A 323 -11.30 -33.12 -14.60
N GLY A 324 -11.23 -34.13 -13.73
CA GLY A 324 -10.30 -35.25 -13.89
C GLY A 324 -10.52 -36.02 -15.18
N SER A 325 -11.78 -36.34 -15.50
CA SER A 325 -12.15 -37.04 -16.75
C SER A 325 -11.77 -36.22 -17.99
N ALA A 326 -12.08 -34.92 -18.00
CA ALA A 326 -11.74 -34.04 -19.11
C ALA A 326 -10.22 -33.95 -19.35
N ARG A 327 -9.45 -33.81 -18.28
CA ARG A 327 -7.99 -33.69 -18.36
C ARG A 327 -7.30 -35.00 -18.72
N GLY A 328 -7.81 -36.12 -18.21
CA GLY A 328 -7.37 -37.46 -18.61
C GLY A 328 -7.59 -37.69 -20.11
N ALA A 329 -8.81 -37.48 -20.59
CA ALA A 329 -9.14 -37.64 -22.01
C ALA A 329 -8.30 -36.73 -22.92
N PHE A 330 -8.07 -35.48 -22.51
CA PHE A 330 -7.20 -34.57 -23.25
C PHE A 330 -5.74 -35.04 -23.27
N GLY A 331 -5.18 -35.40 -22.11
CA GLY A 331 -3.82 -35.91 -22.01
C GLY A 331 -3.58 -37.17 -22.84
N ASP A 332 -4.50 -38.14 -22.75
CA ASP A 332 -4.44 -39.38 -23.55
C ASP A 332 -4.51 -39.10 -25.04
N TRP A 333 -5.42 -38.20 -25.45
CA TRP A 333 -5.56 -37.82 -26.86
C TRP A 333 -4.32 -37.13 -27.40
N VAL A 334 -3.75 -36.16 -26.67
CA VAL A 334 -2.51 -35.47 -27.01
C VAL A 334 -1.35 -36.46 -27.12
N GLN A 335 -1.22 -37.35 -26.15
CA GLN A 335 -0.17 -38.36 -26.13
C GLN A 335 -0.27 -39.33 -27.32
N ALA A 336 -1.49 -39.70 -27.72
CA ALA A 336 -1.73 -40.63 -28.82
C ALA A 336 -1.57 -39.99 -30.21
N HIS A 337 -2.04 -38.76 -30.40
CA HIS A 337 -2.15 -38.15 -31.74
C HIS A 337 -1.09 -37.06 -32.00
N HIS A 338 -0.61 -36.38 -30.96
CA HIS A 338 0.30 -35.23 -31.06
C HIS A 338 1.39 -35.21 -29.97
N PRO A 339 2.12 -36.32 -29.71
CA PRO A 339 3.06 -36.39 -28.57
C PRO A 339 4.21 -35.38 -28.64
N SER A 340 4.63 -34.97 -29.84
CA SER A 340 5.68 -33.95 -30.02
C SER A 340 5.23 -32.53 -29.70
N LEU A 341 3.92 -32.29 -29.56
CA LEU A 341 3.30 -31.01 -29.26
C LEU A 341 2.65 -31.00 -27.86
N HIS A 342 3.02 -31.95 -27.00
CA HIS A 342 2.35 -32.16 -25.71
C HIS A 342 2.29 -30.89 -24.85
N ASP A 343 3.44 -30.26 -24.60
CA ASP A 343 3.51 -29.06 -23.76
C ASP A 343 2.79 -27.86 -24.40
N ASP A 344 2.83 -27.77 -25.73
CA ASP A 344 2.18 -26.70 -26.49
C ASP A 344 0.65 -26.82 -26.40
N LEU A 345 0.12 -28.04 -26.54
CA LEU A 345 -1.31 -28.32 -26.45
C LEU A 345 -1.83 -28.16 -25.01
N TRP A 346 -1.05 -28.52 -23.99
CA TRP A 346 -1.40 -28.23 -22.59
C TRP A 346 -1.40 -26.72 -22.28
N GLY A 347 -0.45 -25.97 -22.83
CA GLY A 347 -0.45 -24.50 -22.72
C GLY A 347 -1.72 -23.87 -23.31
N GLN A 348 -2.14 -24.34 -24.49
CA GLN A 348 -3.40 -23.93 -25.12
C GLN A 348 -4.62 -24.29 -24.27
N TYR A 349 -4.65 -25.50 -23.71
CA TYR A 349 -5.73 -25.98 -22.84
C TYR A 349 -5.86 -25.16 -21.54
N TRP A 350 -4.77 -24.68 -20.93
CA TRP A 350 -4.89 -23.82 -19.75
C TRP A 350 -5.36 -22.41 -20.10
N LEU A 351 -4.87 -21.82 -21.19
CA LEU A 351 -5.33 -20.49 -21.62
C LEU A 351 -6.80 -20.49 -22.05
N ALA A 352 -7.27 -21.59 -22.65
CA ALA A 352 -8.69 -21.86 -22.84
C ALA A 352 -9.48 -21.62 -21.56
N GLY A 353 -8.97 -22.16 -20.44
CA GLY A 353 -9.56 -22.01 -19.12
C GLY A 353 -9.55 -20.56 -18.63
N VAL A 354 -8.47 -19.82 -18.92
CA VAL A 354 -8.36 -18.38 -18.60
C VAL A 354 -9.49 -17.61 -19.26
N ALA A 355 -9.69 -17.80 -20.56
CA ALA A 355 -10.71 -17.06 -21.27
C ALA A 355 -12.12 -17.56 -21.05
N ALA A 356 -12.32 -18.85 -20.84
CA ALA A 356 -13.63 -19.40 -20.47
C ALA A 356 -14.10 -18.80 -19.13
N GLY A 357 -13.19 -18.67 -18.15
CA GLY A 357 -13.46 -17.97 -16.88
C GLY A 357 -13.74 -16.48 -17.09
N LEU A 358 -12.88 -15.75 -17.80
CA LEU A 358 -13.07 -14.32 -18.08
C LEU A 358 -14.35 -14.02 -18.88
N ALA A 359 -14.70 -14.87 -19.86
CA ALA A 359 -15.93 -14.75 -20.63
C ALA A 359 -17.16 -14.99 -19.76
N TYR A 360 -17.08 -15.91 -18.79
CA TYR A 360 -18.17 -16.16 -17.84
C TYR A 360 -18.45 -14.94 -16.94
N CYS A 361 -17.41 -14.19 -16.52
CA CYS A 361 -17.57 -12.95 -15.75
C CYS A 361 -18.49 -11.93 -16.43
N HIS A 362 -18.57 -11.95 -17.76
CA HIS A 362 -19.38 -11.03 -18.55
C HIS A 362 -20.83 -11.50 -18.76
N LYS A 363 -21.19 -12.76 -18.46
CA LYS A 363 -22.55 -13.26 -18.72
C LYS A 363 -23.58 -12.41 -17.97
N ALA A 364 -24.59 -11.93 -18.71
CA ALA A 364 -25.66 -11.14 -18.16
C ALA A 364 -26.47 -11.95 -17.13
N GLY A 365 -26.92 -11.31 -16.05
CA GLY A 365 -27.77 -11.96 -15.04
C GLY A 365 -27.08 -13.00 -14.15
N GLN A 366 -25.75 -13.15 -14.22
CA GLN A 366 -25.00 -14.00 -13.29
C GLN A 366 -24.78 -13.28 -11.95
N PRO A 367 -24.94 -13.97 -10.80
CA PRO A 367 -24.57 -13.45 -9.50
C PRO A 367 -23.09 -13.07 -9.43
N ASP A 368 -22.76 -12.07 -8.60
CA ASP A 368 -21.38 -11.60 -8.45
C ASP A 368 -20.43 -12.70 -7.96
N GLU A 369 -20.89 -13.58 -7.09
CA GLU A 369 -20.13 -14.75 -6.62
C GLU A 369 -19.77 -15.69 -7.78
N GLN A 370 -20.70 -15.91 -8.71
CA GLN A 370 -20.44 -16.75 -9.87
C GLN A 370 -19.46 -16.10 -10.85
N ARG A 371 -19.57 -14.78 -11.03
CA ARG A 371 -18.60 -14.02 -11.83
C ARG A 371 -17.22 -14.03 -11.18
N LEU A 372 -17.15 -13.92 -9.85
CA LEU A 372 -15.89 -13.97 -9.13
C LEU A 372 -15.28 -15.38 -9.16
N ALA A 373 -16.07 -16.44 -9.04
CA ALA A 373 -15.60 -17.81 -9.25
C ALA A 373 -15.02 -18.02 -10.66
N GLY A 374 -15.64 -17.44 -11.69
CA GLY A 374 -15.09 -17.41 -13.06
C GLY A 374 -13.73 -16.72 -13.15
N LEU A 375 -13.55 -15.61 -12.44
CA LEU A 375 -12.27 -14.89 -12.37
C LEU A 375 -11.20 -15.70 -11.63
N ILE A 376 -11.54 -16.35 -10.52
CA ILE A 376 -10.63 -17.20 -9.75
C ILE A 376 -10.23 -18.43 -10.59
N TYR A 377 -11.17 -19.04 -11.31
CA TYR A 377 -10.87 -20.12 -12.24
C TYR A 377 -9.92 -19.67 -13.36
N ALA A 378 -10.14 -18.47 -13.91
CA ALA A 378 -9.23 -17.92 -14.91
C ALA A 378 -7.81 -17.70 -14.33
N ALA A 379 -7.73 -17.15 -13.11
CA ALA A 379 -6.47 -16.90 -12.43
C ALA A 379 -5.73 -18.20 -12.05
N ALA A 380 -6.45 -19.24 -11.63
CA ALA A 380 -5.87 -20.55 -11.32
C ALA A 380 -5.24 -21.21 -12.55
N ASN A 381 -5.90 -21.15 -13.72
CA ASN A 381 -5.35 -21.68 -14.96
C ASN A 381 -4.16 -20.85 -15.45
N LEU A 382 -4.21 -19.52 -15.33
CA LEU A 382 -3.09 -18.65 -15.64
C LEU A 382 -1.88 -18.91 -14.73
N LYS A 383 -2.11 -19.19 -13.45
CA LYS A 383 -1.05 -19.52 -12.50
C LYS A 383 -0.27 -20.77 -12.93
N ARG A 384 -0.99 -21.82 -13.34
CA ARG A 384 -0.37 -23.06 -13.85
C ARG A 384 0.44 -22.82 -15.11
N TYR A 385 -0.16 -22.11 -16.06
CA TYR A 385 0.51 -21.69 -17.28
C TYR A 385 1.84 -20.99 -16.97
N ALA A 386 1.77 -19.98 -16.11
CA ALA A 386 2.93 -19.21 -15.71
C ALA A 386 3.98 -20.04 -14.94
N ALA A 387 3.58 -21.03 -14.15
CA ALA A 387 4.52 -21.92 -13.47
C ALA A 387 5.31 -22.80 -14.45
N VAL A 388 4.63 -23.45 -15.39
CA VAL A 388 5.25 -24.36 -16.38
C VAL A 388 6.22 -23.61 -17.29
N PHE A 389 5.79 -22.43 -17.76
CA PHE A 389 6.60 -21.60 -18.66
C PHE A 389 7.46 -20.57 -17.95
N LYS A 390 7.58 -20.65 -16.62
CA LYS A 390 8.42 -19.81 -15.76
C LYS A 390 8.19 -18.30 -15.98
N LEU A 391 6.94 -17.92 -16.17
CA LEU A 391 6.54 -16.51 -16.19
C LEU A 391 6.66 -15.90 -14.80
N PRO A 392 6.98 -14.60 -14.73
CA PRO A 392 6.97 -13.89 -13.47
C PRO A 392 5.56 -13.95 -12.86
N GLN A 393 5.47 -14.53 -11.67
CA GLN A 393 4.31 -14.41 -10.80
C GLN A 393 4.42 -13.10 -10.03
N PRO A 394 3.30 -12.43 -9.75
CA PRO A 394 3.35 -11.18 -9.01
C PRO A 394 3.76 -11.47 -7.55
N THR A 395 4.77 -10.75 -7.05
CA THR A 395 5.35 -10.97 -5.69
C THR A 395 4.84 -9.98 -4.65
N SER A 396 4.24 -8.88 -5.08
CA SER A 396 3.62 -7.84 -4.26
C SER A 396 2.19 -7.66 -4.73
N VAL A 397 1.26 -8.28 -4.02
CA VAL A 397 -0.14 -8.36 -4.44
C VAL A 397 -1.06 -8.15 -3.26
N GLU A 398 -1.98 -7.21 -3.40
CA GLU A 398 -3.23 -7.24 -2.68
C GLU A 398 -4.39 -7.25 -3.65
N LEU A 399 -5.28 -8.23 -3.46
CA LEU A 399 -6.68 -7.94 -3.19
C LEU A 399 -7.44 -9.17 -2.70
N LEU A 400 -8.23 -8.92 -1.66
CA LEU A 400 -8.92 -9.85 -0.78
C LEU A 400 -10.15 -10.45 -1.47
N TYR A 401 -10.02 -11.71 -1.90
CA TYR A 401 -11.15 -12.61 -1.70
C TYR A 401 -11.04 -13.18 -0.30
N ASP A 402 -11.73 -12.56 0.65
CA ASP A 402 -11.98 -13.14 1.95
C ASP A 402 -13.29 -13.93 1.87
N ALA A 403 -13.22 -15.25 2.12
CA ALA A 403 -14.39 -16.11 2.18
C ALA A 403 -15.44 -15.62 3.21
N ASN A 404 -15.04 -14.78 4.17
CA ASN A 404 -15.95 -14.15 5.14
C ASN A 404 -16.82 -13.02 4.55
N GLN A 405 -16.49 -12.46 3.37
CA GLN A 405 -17.37 -11.51 2.67
C GLN A 405 -18.43 -12.20 1.79
N ALA A 406 -18.22 -13.46 1.38
CA ALA A 406 -19.24 -14.27 0.74
C ALA A 406 -20.25 -14.88 1.73
N ALA A 407 -19.84 -15.01 3.00
CA ALA A 407 -20.65 -15.60 4.07
C ALA A 407 -21.70 -14.66 4.67
N GLU A 408 -21.93 -13.47 4.10
CA GLU A 408 -23.20 -12.75 4.32
C GLU A 408 -24.41 -13.51 3.72
N PHE A 409 -24.16 -14.57 2.94
CA PHE A 409 -25.13 -15.63 2.70
C PHE A 409 -24.67 -16.97 3.32
N SER A 410 -25.15 -17.23 4.55
CA SER A 410 -25.22 -18.55 5.22
C SER A 410 -24.02 -19.02 6.05
N ALA A 411 -23.98 -18.51 7.28
CA ALA A 411 -23.43 -19.02 8.55
C ALA A 411 -22.65 -20.37 8.58
N THR A 412 -21.36 -20.34 8.99
CA THR A 412 -20.70 -21.44 9.74
C THR A 412 -19.62 -20.96 10.75
N LYS A 413 -19.21 -21.87 11.63
CA LYS A 413 -18.47 -21.80 12.92
C LYS A 413 -17.37 -20.71 13.10
N LYS A 414 -17.40 -20.08 14.29
CA LYS A 414 -16.51 -19.01 14.76
C LYS A 414 -15.00 -19.35 14.70
N PRO A 415 -14.14 -18.44 14.19
CA PRO A 415 -12.68 -18.53 14.34
C PRO A 415 -12.25 -18.49 15.82
N LYS A 416 -11.14 -19.15 16.17
CA LYS A 416 -10.55 -19.17 17.53
C LYS A 416 -9.67 -17.92 17.81
N HIS A 417 -10.01 -16.80 17.20
CA HIS A 417 -9.42 -15.50 17.48
C HIS A 417 -10.49 -14.43 17.26
N ASN A 418 -10.31 -13.26 17.87
CA ASN A 418 -11.17 -12.09 17.68
C ASN A 418 -10.39 -10.87 17.16
N LEU A 419 -9.19 -11.09 16.59
CA LEU A 419 -8.36 -10.02 16.03
C LEU A 419 -9.18 -9.22 14.98
N PRO A 420 -9.26 -7.88 15.10
CA PRO A 420 -9.95 -7.06 14.13
C PRO A 420 -9.22 -7.09 12.78
N ALA A 421 -9.97 -7.21 11.69
CA ALA A 421 -9.41 -7.06 10.35
C ALA A 421 -8.82 -5.65 10.18
N GLN A 422 -7.58 -5.57 9.71
CA GLN A 422 -6.95 -4.27 9.45
C GLN A 422 -7.47 -3.73 8.10
N PRO A 423 -8.15 -2.58 8.06
CA PRO A 423 -8.87 -2.10 6.86
C PRO A 423 -7.95 -1.54 5.79
N THR A 424 -6.67 -1.35 6.11
CA THR A 424 -5.65 -0.90 5.16
C THR A 424 -4.35 -1.65 5.42
N PRO A 425 -3.51 -1.81 4.40
CA PRO A 425 -2.32 -2.66 4.46
C PRO A 425 -1.38 -2.21 5.58
N PHE A 426 -0.71 -3.17 6.20
CA PHE A 426 0.38 -2.88 7.13
C PHE A 426 1.63 -2.57 6.31
N ILE A 427 2.17 -1.36 6.44
CA ILE A 427 3.28 -0.86 5.62
C ILE A 427 4.54 -0.77 6.47
N GLY A 428 5.62 -1.38 5.99
CA GLY A 428 6.94 -1.33 6.61
C GLY A 428 7.03 -2.11 7.92
N ARG A 429 7.97 -1.69 8.77
CA ARG A 429 8.28 -2.20 10.12
C ARG A 429 8.73 -3.66 10.17
N ALA A 430 9.43 -4.12 9.13
CA ALA A 430 9.91 -5.50 9.04
C ALA A 430 10.85 -5.86 10.20
N ALA A 431 11.75 -4.95 10.57
CA ALA A 431 12.67 -5.12 11.69
C ALA A 431 11.93 -5.22 13.03
N GLN A 432 10.94 -4.35 13.26
CA GLN A 432 10.15 -4.35 14.49
C GLN A 432 9.25 -5.58 14.59
N LEU A 433 8.64 -6.02 13.48
CA LEU A 433 7.87 -7.27 13.41
C LEU A 433 8.75 -8.48 13.75
N ALA A 434 9.94 -8.57 13.16
CA ALA A 434 10.88 -9.66 13.42
C ALA A 434 11.31 -9.70 14.89
N ALA A 435 11.70 -8.56 15.45
CA ALA A 435 12.11 -8.44 16.85
C ALA A 435 10.99 -8.81 17.82
N LEU A 436 9.75 -8.35 17.58
CA LEU A 436 8.61 -8.66 18.43
C LEU A 436 8.21 -10.12 18.35
N LYS A 437 8.25 -10.73 17.16
CA LYS A 437 8.03 -12.18 17.02
C LYS A 437 9.05 -12.99 17.80
N GLU A 438 10.33 -12.62 17.70
CA GLU A 438 11.40 -13.29 18.45
C GLU A 438 11.13 -13.19 19.96
N MET A 439 10.77 -12.01 20.47
CA MET A 439 10.40 -11.84 21.88
C MET A 439 9.15 -12.62 22.29
N ILE A 440 8.11 -12.71 21.46
CA ILE A 440 6.89 -13.48 21.81
C ILE A 440 7.15 -14.97 21.86
N LEU A 441 8.01 -15.45 20.97
CA LEU A 441 8.36 -16.86 20.85
C LEU A 441 9.42 -17.29 21.88
N ASP A 442 10.18 -16.34 22.45
CA ASP A 442 11.07 -16.60 23.59
C ASP A 442 10.25 -17.10 24.79
N PRO A 443 10.49 -18.32 25.32
CA PRO A 443 9.79 -18.86 26.47
C PRO A 443 9.80 -17.95 27.71
N ASP A 444 10.90 -17.21 27.95
CA ASP A 444 11.11 -16.41 29.16
C ASP A 444 10.44 -15.02 29.08
N ALA A 445 10.14 -14.53 27.88
CA ALA A 445 9.45 -13.26 27.67
C ALA A 445 7.93 -13.45 27.61
N ARG A 446 7.24 -13.22 28.74
CA ARG A 446 5.78 -13.49 28.86
C ARG A 446 4.89 -12.25 28.85
N LEU A 447 5.45 -11.09 29.13
CA LEU A 447 4.79 -9.79 29.05
C LEU A 447 5.67 -8.86 28.22
N ILE A 448 5.13 -8.40 27.10
CA ILE A 448 5.78 -7.43 26.21
C ILE A 448 4.91 -6.18 26.17
N THR A 449 5.47 -5.03 26.52
CA THR A 449 4.74 -3.75 26.50
C THR A 449 5.30 -2.89 25.39
N LEU A 450 4.48 -2.61 24.37
CA LEU A 450 4.78 -1.65 23.32
C LEU A 450 4.59 -0.24 23.85
N ILE A 451 5.67 0.55 23.92
CA ILE A 451 5.71 1.92 24.46
C ILE A 451 5.93 2.91 23.31
N GLY A 452 5.38 4.11 23.39
CA GLY A 452 5.67 5.17 22.41
C GLY A 452 4.56 6.20 22.24
N PRO A 453 4.80 7.28 21.47
CA PRO A 453 3.85 8.38 21.34
C PRO A 453 2.50 7.96 20.74
N GLY A 454 1.48 8.80 20.96
CA GLY A 454 0.20 8.66 20.27
C GLY A 454 0.39 8.73 18.75
N GLY A 455 -0.23 7.80 18.00
CA GLY A 455 -0.15 7.80 16.53
C GLY A 455 1.08 7.11 15.93
N THR A 456 1.98 6.50 16.72
CA THR A 456 3.12 5.69 16.20
C THR A 456 2.72 4.32 15.63
N GLY A 457 1.47 3.90 15.79
CA GLY A 457 0.98 2.63 15.24
C GLY A 457 1.14 1.41 16.15
N LYS A 458 1.35 1.59 17.47
CA LYS A 458 1.48 0.50 18.46
C LYS A 458 0.36 -0.55 18.34
N THR A 459 -0.90 -0.11 18.25
CA THR A 459 -2.07 -0.99 18.08
C THR A 459 -2.00 -1.81 16.79
N ARG A 460 -1.61 -1.19 15.66
CA ARG A 460 -1.47 -1.91 14.40
C ARG A 460 -0.31 -2.90 14.43
N LEU A 461 0.81 -2.52 15.07
CA LEU A 461 1.97 -3.38 15.22
C LEU A 461 1.65 -4.59 16.11
N SER A 462 1.00 -4.41 17.26
CA SER A 462 0.60 -5.54 18.13
C SER A 462 -0.38 -6.49 17.43
N LEU A 463 -1.34 -5.96 16.69
CA LEU A 463 -2.29 -6.75 15.90
C LEU A 463 -1.60 -7.51 14.76
N GLN A 464 -0.67 -6.87 14.04
CA GLN A 464 0.07 -7.51 12.95
C GLN A 464 0.92 -8.66 13.47
N VAL A 465 1.63 -8.45 14.58
CA VAL A 465 2.43 -9.51 15.20
C VAL A 465 1.54 -10.66 15.72
N ALA A 466 0.39 -10.34 16.32
CA ALA A 466 -0.57 -11.34 16.78
C ALA A 466 -1.17 -12.15 15.61
N GLN A 467 -1.41 -11.50 14.47
CA GLN A 467 -1.88 -12.15 13.24
C GLN A 467 -0.82 -13.10 12.67
N GLU A 468 0.44 -12.68 12.62
CA GLU A 468 1.55 -13.48 12.08
C GLU A 468 2.04 -14.59 13.03
N THR A 469 1.48 -14.67 14.25
CA THR A 469 1.80 -15.69 15.26
C THR A 469 0.63 -16.60 15.63
N LEU A 470 -0.52 -16.51 14.93
CA LEU A 470 -1.72 -17.31 15.19
C LEU A 470 -1.44 -18.82 15.33
N ASP A 471 -0.59 -19.37 14.45
CA ASP A 471 -0.29 -20.81 14.40
C ASP A 471 0.47 -21.32 15.63
N TYR A 472 1.12 -20.43 16.38
CA TYR A 472 1.86 -20.79 17.59
C TYR A 472 0.97 -20.89 18.84
N PHE A 473 -0.27 -20.38 18.78
CA PHE A 473 -1.21 -20.35 19.90
C PHE A 473 -2.45 -21.22 19.60
N PRO A 474 -2.37 -22.56 19.78
CA PRO A 474 -3.42 -23.51 19.39
C PRO A 474 -4.74 -23.31 20.14
N ASN A 475 -4.70 -22.62 21.28
CA ASN A 475 -5.89 -22.30 22.08
C ASN A 475 -6.47 -20.91 21.77
N GLY A 476 -5.86 -20.16 20.86
CA GLY A 476 -6.39 -18.92 20.30
C GLY A 476 -5.58 -17.68 20.66
N VAL A 477 -5.89 -16.60 19.94
CA VAL A 477 -5.31 -15.27 20.13
C VAL A 477 -6.44 -14.27 20.32
N PHE A 478 -6.41 -13.51 21.41
CA PHE A 478 -7.52 -12.65 21.78
C PHE A 478 -7.08 -11.19 21.99
N PHE A 479 -7.65 -10.30 21.17
CA PHE A 479 -7.59 -8.86 21.30
C PHE A 479 -8.58 -8.34 22.34
N VAL A 480 -8.11 -7.50 23.25
CA VAL A 480 -8.88 -6.88 24.32
C VAL A 480 -8.69 -5.36 24.20
N PRO A 481 -9.64 -4.65 23.57
CA PRO A 481 -9.59 -3.18 23.49
C PRO A 481 -9.98 -2.59 24.85
N LEU A 482 -9.09 -1.77 25.44
CA LEU A 482 -9.30 -1.14 26.76
C LEU A 482 -9.45 0.38 26.66
N ALA A 483 -9.57 0.90 25.45
CA ALA A 483 -9.41 2.32 25.19
C ALA A 483 -10.56 3.22 25.72
N ASP A 484 -11.67 2.62 26.13
CA ASP A 484 -12.84 3.30 26.70
C ASP A 484 -13.05 2.98 28.19
N ASP A 485 -12.14 2.21 28.80
CA ASP A 485 -12.24 1.78 30.19
C ASP A 485 -11.29 2.62 31.07
N THR A 486 -11.84 3.25 32.12
CA THR A 486 -11.08 4.11 33.05
C THR A 486 -11.05 3.57 34.48
N ASP A 487 -11.85 2.52 34.76
CA ASP A 487 -11.90 1.84 36.05
C ASP A 487 -11.17 0.49 35.97
N SER A 488 -10.16 0.33 36.82
CA SER A 488 -9.39 -0.92 37.00
C SER A 488 -10.24 -2.18 37.18
N ASN A 489 -11.44 -2.07 37.76
CA ASN A 489 -12.33 -3.21 37.98
C ASN A 489 -12.93 -3.78 36.67
N GLN A 490 -12.92 -3.00 35.59
CA GLN A 490 -13.50 -3.41 34.30
C GLN A 490 -12.55 -4.26 33.47
N PHE A 491 -11.24 -4.20 33.74
CA PHE A 491 -10.21 -4.93 32.99
C PHE A 491 -10.51 -6.44 32.89
N ILE A 492 -10.76 -7.09 34.03
CA ILE A 492 -11.01 -8.54 34.07
C ILE A 492 -12.34 -8.91 33.42
N SER A 493 -13.34 -8.03 33.51
CA SER A 493 -14.62 -8.21 32.81
C SER A 493 -14.44 -8.22 31.29
N ARG A 494 -13.61 -7.30 30.76
CA ARG A 494 -13.27 -7.26 29.33
C ARG A 494 -12.52 -8.51 28.87
N VAL A 495 -11.52 -8.94 29.62
CA VAL A 495 -10.78 -10.17 29.31
C VAL A 495 -11.71 -11.39 29.30
N ALA A 496 -12.58 -11.52 30.31
CA ALA A 496 -13.54 -12.60 30.40
C ALA A 496 -14.54 -12.59 29.22
N GLN A 497 -15.01 -11.40 28.81
CA GLN A 497 -15.91 -11.23 27.68
C GLN A 497 -15.29 -11.74 26.38
N GLN A 498 -14.01 -11.39 26.10
CA GLN A 498 -13.33 -11.81 24.88
C GLN A 498 -12.99 -13.31 24.86
N LEU A 499 -12.77 -13.91 26.05
CA LEU A 499 -12.53 -15.35 26.20
C LEU A 499 -13.82 -16.18 26.32
N GLU A 500 -14.99 -15.53 26.29
CA GLU A 500 -16.32 -16.11 26.52
C GLU A 500 -16.44 -16.84 27.88
N VAL A 501 -15.72 -16.36 28.90
CA VAL A 501 -15.76 -16.87 30.28
C VAL A 501 -16.88 -16.17 31.06
N ARG A 502 -17.77 -16.96 31.67
CA ARG A 502 -18.92 -16.43 32.42
C ARG A 502 -18.60 -16.29 33.91
N GLU A 503 -19.25 -15.33 34.55
CA GLU A 503 -19.30 -15.25 36.00
C GLU A 503 -20.02 -16.46 36.61
N GLY A 504 -19.54 -16.88 37.78
CA GLY A 504 -20.13 -17.94 38.59
C GLY A 504 -20.12 -17.54 40.06
N GLY A 505 -20.43 -18.46 40.98
CA GLY A 505 -20.41 -18.18 42.43
C GLY A 505 -19.03 -17.90 43.06
N ARG A 506 -18.02 -17.52 42.25
CA ARG A 506 -16.63 -17.20 42.63
C ARG A 506 -16.18 -15.92 41.91
N PRO A 507 -15.14 -15.21 42.39
CA PRO A 507 -14.61 -14.02 41.71
C PRO A 507 -14.23 -14.28 40.24
N LEU A 508 -14.56 -13.35 39.35
CA LEU A 508 -14.35 -13.49 37.91
C LEU A 508 -12.87 -13.70 37.53
N LEU A 509 -11.95 -13.06 38.25
CA LEU A 509 -10.52 -13.24 38.08
C LEU A 509 -10.10 -14.70 38.27
N ASP A 510 -10.68 -15.41 39.25
CA ASP A 510 -10.36 -16.81 39.51
C ASP A 510 -10.88 -17.71 38.38
N ASN A 511 -12.07 -17.42 37.83
CA ASN A 511 -12.60 -18.16 36.69
C ASN A 511 -11.73 -17.98 35.43
N VAL A 512 -11.22 -16.77 35.20
CA VAL A 512 -10.30 -16.48 34.08
C VAL A 512 -8.95 -17.19 34.29
N LYS A 513 -8.40 -17.15 35.51
CA LYS A 513 -7.18 -17.90 35.87
C LYS A 513 -7.34 -19.40 35.61
N ASP A 514 -8.44 -19.99 36.08
CA ASP A 514 -8.72 -21.42 35.86
C ASP A 514 -8.89 -21.76 34.37
N TYR A 515 -9.55 -20.90 33.58
CA TYR A 515 -9.70 -21.09 32.13
C TYR A 515 -8.35 -21.07 31.39
N LEU A 516 -7.44 -20.19 31.80
CA LEU A 516 -6.15 -19.97 31.14
C LEU A 516 -5.06 -20.96 31.58
N ARG A 517 -5.17 -21.57 32.77
CA ARG A 517 -4.12 -22.36 33.44
C ARG A 517 -3.40 -23.34 32.51
N ASP A 518 -4.15 -24.13 31.74
CA ASP A 518 -3.61 -25.19 30.88
C ASP A 518 -3.58 -24.82 29.38
N LYS A 519 -3.84 -23.56 29.04
CA LYS A 519 -3.97 -23.10 27.64
C LYS A 519 -2.76 -22.33 27.16
N HIS A 520 -2.44 -22.49 25.89
CA HIS A 520 -1.45 -21.71 25.16
C HIS A 520 -2.16 -20.62 24.35
N ILE A 521 -2.34 -19.46 24.99
CA ILE A 521 -3.08 -18.31 24.47
C ILE A 521 -2.16 -17.09 24.44
N LEU A 522 -2.35 -16.24 23.42
CA LEU A 522 -1.84 -14.87 23.38
C LEU A 522 -2.98 -13.90 23.66
N LEU A 523 -2.81 -13.01 24.64
CA LEU A 523 -3.68 -11.85 24.85
C LEU A 523 -3.00 -10.59 24.32
N VAL A 524 -3.73 -9.83 23.51
CA VAL A 524 -3.32 -8.50 23.04
C VAL A 524 -4.16 -7.47 23.78
N LEU A 525 -3.56 -6.79 24.76
CA LEU A 525 -4.21 -5.73 25.54
C LEU A 525 -3.91 -4.38 24.90
N ASP A 526 -4.92 -3.70 24.39
CA ASP A 526 -4.69 -2.43 23.68
C ASP A 526 -5.10 -1.23 24.52
N ASN A 527 -4.24 -0.22 24.60
CA ASN A 527 -4.45 1.07 25.25
C ASN A 527 -4.56 1.00 26.79
N PHE A 528 -3.59 0.33 27.44
CA PHE A 528 -3.59 0.05 28.89
C PHE A 528 -3.25 1.27 29.78
N GLU A 529 -2.78 2.39 29.22
CA GLU A 529 -2.33 3.58 29.96
C GLU A 529 -3.36 4.19 30.93
N GLN A 530 -4.65 4.01 30.69
CA GLN A 530 -5.71 4.49 31.61
C GLN A 530 -5.96 3.53 32.78
N LEU A 531 -5.46 2.29 32.69
CA LEU A 531 -5.69 1.20 33.64
C LEU A 531 -4.40 0.73 34.32
N ILE A 532 -3.38 1.58 34.42
CA ILE A 532 -2.10 1.23 35.05
C ILE A 532 -2.31 0.67 36.47
N SER A 533 -3.30 1.16 37.21
CA SER A 533 -3.67 0.62 38.54
C SER A 533 -4.15 -0.84 38.52
N ALA A 534 -4.57 -1.37 37.36
CA ALA A 534 -4.92 -2.78 37.14
C ALA A 534 -3.72 -3.68 36.78
N ALA A 535 -2.50 -3.13 36.62
CA ALA A 535 -1.29 -3.90 36.31
C ALA A 535 -1.05 -5.10 37.26
N PRO A 536 -1.31 -5.04 38.58
CA PRO A 536 -1.20 -6.22 39.45
C PRO A 536 -2.06 -7.42 39.01
N MET A 537 -3.21 -7.17 38.38
CA MET A 537 -4.07 -8.25 37.85
C MET A 537 -3.44 -8.96 36.64
N VAL A 538 -2.64 -8.25 35.84
CA VAL A 538 -1.87 -8.84 34.74
C VAL A 538 -0.80 -9.81 35.28
N ALA A 539 -0.08 -9.40 36.33
CA ALA A 539 0.89 -10.27 37.01
C ALA A 539 0.23 -11.54 37.58
N ASP A 540 -0.95 -11.39 38.15
CA ASP A 540 -1.78 -12.48 38.67
C ASP A 540 -2.19 -13.51 37.61
N LEU A 541 -2.56 -13.05 36.40
CA LEU A 541 -2.87 -13.94 35.26
C LEU A 541 -1.63 -14.70 34.79
N LEU A 542 -0.49 -14.01 34.69
CA LEU A 542 0.78 -14.61 34.28
C LEU A 542 1.25 -15.65 35.30
N ALA A 543 1.09 -15.39 36.61
CA ALA A 543 1.43 -16.35 37.66
C ALA A 543 0.58 -17.63 37.59
N ALA A 544 -0.71 -17.51 37.27
CA ALA A 544 -1.65 -18.63 37.25
C ALA A 544 -1.61 -19.50 35.98
N ALA A 545 -1.16 -18.95 34.85
CA ALA A 545 -1.17 -19.62 33.54
C ALA A 545 0.24 -19.61 32.90
N PRO A 546 1.08 -20.63 33.13
CA PRO A 546 2.50 -20.61 32.73
C PRO A 546 2.76 -20.46 31.23
N ARG A 547 1.81 -20.86 30.39
CA ARG A 547 1.89 -20.76 28.93
C ARG A 547 1.19 -19.52 28.35
N LEU A 548 0.67 -18.64 29.19
CA LEU A 548 0.07 -17.38 28.76
C LEU A 548 1.16 -16.39 28.33
N LYS A 549 0.97 -15.81 27.14
CA LYS A 549 1.72 -14.66 26.63
C LYS A 549 0.82 -13.44 26.54
N ILE A 550 1.36 -12.26 26.85
CA ILE A 550 0.63 -10.99 26.80
C ILE A 550 1.47 -9.97 26.02
N ILE A 551 0.85 -9.34 25.02
CA ILE A 551 1.35 -8.12 24.39
C ILE A 551 0.43 -6.99 24.82
N THR A 552 0.98 -5.93 25.38
CA THR A 552 0.24 -4.75 25.81
C THR A 552 0.67 -3.53 24.99
N SER A 553 -0.26 -2.74 24.47
CA SER A 553 0.04 -1.40 23.96
C SER A 553 -0.27 -0.37 25.05
N SER A 554 0.70 0.49 25.34
CA SER A 554 0.59 1.53 26.37
C SER A 554 1.52 2.69 26.03
N ARG A 555 1.27 3.88 26.57
CA ARG A 555 2.20 5.02 26.51
C ARG A 555 3.33 4.93 27.52
N THR A 556 3.08 4.27 28.64
CA THR A 556 4.00 4.08 29.76
C THR A 556 4.19 2.58 30.03
N ALA A 557 5.33 2.21 30.61
CA ALA A 557 5.53 0.85 31.13
C ALA A 557 4.54 0.55 32.28
N LEU A 558 4.14 -0.72 32.42
CA LEU A 558 3.30 -1.18 33.53
C LEU A 558 4.10 -1.29 34.84
N LYS A 559 5.44 -1.28 34.76
CA LYS A 559 6.41 -1.40 35.86
C LYS A 559 6.25 -2.73 36.62
N LEU A 560 6.00 -3.83 35.89
CA LEU A 560 5.84 -5.18 36.43
C LEU A 560 7.14 -6.01 36.37
N ARG A 561 7.30 -6.97 37.30
CA ARG A 561 8.44 -7.90 37.26
C ARG A 561 8.31 -8.85 36.06
N GLY A 562 9.36 -8.92 35.23
CA GLY A 562 9.38 -9.74 34.02
C GLY A 562 8.74 -9.08 32.80
N GLU A 563 8.39 -7.79 32.90
CA GLU A 563 8.00 -6.96 31.76
C GLU A 563 9.18 -6.73 30.81
N ARG A 564 8.94 -6.92 29.51
CA ARG A 564 9.85 -6.55 28.44
C ARG A 564 9.29 -5.33 27.74
N GLU A 565 9.94 -4.20 27.92
CA GLU A 565 9.57 -2.95 27.28
C GLU A 565 10.11 -2.92 25.84
N TYR A 566 9.24 -2.55 24.89
CA TYR A 566 9.61 -2.37 23.49
C TYR A 566 9.22 -0.96 23.03
N PRO A 567 10.16 -0.02 22.94
CA PRO A 567 9.90 1.31 22.41
C PRO A 567 9.62 1.23 20.91
N VAL A 568 8.46 1.73 20.50
CA VAL A 568 8.00 1.74 19.11
C VAL A 568 8.38 3.08 18.46
N PRO A 569 9.41 3.12 17.60
CA PRO A 569 9.81 4.35 16.93
C PRO A 569 8.77 4.79 15.88
N PRO A 570 8.80 6.06 15.43
CA PRO A 570 8.18 6.45 14.17
C PRO A 570 8.75 5.69 12.99
N MET A 571 8.19 5.92 11.81
CA MET A 571 8.76 5.38 10.58
C MET A 571 10.05 6.09 10.21
N ASP A 572 10.97 5.34 9.60
CA ASP A 572 12.25 5.85 9.13
C ASP A 572 12.06 7.01 8.15
N LEU A 573 12.91 8.04 8.29
CA LEU A 573 12.89 9.25 7.48
C LEU A 573 14.00 9.23 6.42
N PRO A 574 13.76 9.80 5.23
CA PRO A 574 14.79 9.98 4.21
C PRO A 574 15.82 11.06 4.61
N ASN A 575 17.12 10.81 4.35
CA ASN A 575 18.21 11.76 4.58
C ASN A 575 18.37 12.72 3.40
N THR A 576 18.50 14.02 3.67
CA THR A 576 18.46 15.11 2.67
C THR A 576 19.76 15.36 1.90
N GLU A 577 20.90 14.76 2.30
CA GLU A 577 22.20 15.12 1.73
C GLU A 577 22.58 14.39 0.44
N ASN A 578 21.83 13.35 0.06
CA ASN A 578 21.98 12.70 -1.23
C ASN A 578 20.72 13.00 -2.05
N ASP A 579 20.89 13.61 -3.23
CA ASP A 579 19.83 13.72 -4.24
C ASP A 579 19.35 12.31 -4.63
N ALA A 580 18.45 11.77 -3.81
CA ALA A 580 17.90 10.44 -3.92
C ALA A 580 16.98 10.39 -5.14
N SER A 581 17.17 9.36 -5.97
CA SER A 581 16.23 9.08 -7.06
C SER A 581 14.83 8.78 -6.48
N VAL A 582 13.79 8.83 -7.31
CA VAL A 582 12.42 8.50 -6.84
C VAL A 582 12.37 7.06 -6.33
N GLU A 583 13.20 6.20 -6.92
CA GLU A 583 13.41 4.82 -6.55
C GLU A 583 13.99 4.68 -5.14
N ASP A 584 15.04 5.42 -4.81
CA ASP A 584 15.66 5.41 -3.47
C ASP A 584 14.69 5.92 -2.40
N LEU A 585 13.92 6.97 -2.70
CA LEU A 585 12.93 7.51 -1.76
C LEU A 585 11.80 6.51 -1.45
N MET A 586 11.46 5.62 -2.40
CA MET A 586 10.46 4.57 -2.22
C MET A 586 10.96 3.39 -1.36
N GLU A 587 12.24 3.40 -0.93
CA GLU A 587 12.76 2.46 0.07
C GLU A 587 12.43 2.89 1.51
N HIS A 588 12.11 4.17 1.73
CA HIS A 588 11.81 4.70 3.05
C HIS A 588 10.33 4.49 3.46
N GLU A 589 10.10 3.87 4.61
CA GLU A 589 8.77 3.48 5.09
C GLU A 589 7.78 4.65 5.21
N SER A 590 8.26 5.82 5.66
CA SER A 590 7.45 7.03 5.77
C SER A 590 6.94 7.54 4.42
N ILE A 591 7.77 7.44 3.37
CA ILE A 591 7.42 7.81 2.00
C ILE A 591 6.43 6.82 1.41
N VAL A 592 6.67 5.52 1.59
CA VAL A 592 5.74 4.46 1.14
C VAL A 592 4.37 4.66 1.77
N LEU A 593 4.31 4.91 3.09
CA LEU A 593 3.04 5.20 3.78
C LEU A 593 2.38 6.47 3.21
N PHE A 594 3.11 7.57 3.07
CA PHE A 594 2.53 8.81 2.54
C PHE A 594 1.96 8.60 1.12
N VAL A 595 2.73 7.96 0.23
CA VAL A 595 2.32 7.70 -1.16
C VAL A 595 1.09 6.78 -1.21
N GLU A 596 1.05 5.72 -0.40
CA GLU A 596 -0.08 4.79 -0.36
C GLU A 596 -1.37 5.48 0.11
N ARG A 597 -1.25 6.36 1.11
CA ARG A 597 -2.38 7.10 1.67
C ARG A 597 -2.79 8.26 0.78
N ALA A 598 -1.84 8.86 0.07
CA ALA A 598 -2.09 9.89 -0.93
C ALA A 598 -2.81 9.30 -2.14
N ARG A 599 -2.44 8.10 -2.58
CA ARG A 599 -3.15 7.33 -3.62
C ARG A 599 -4.55 6.94 -3.19
N SER A 600 -4.72 6.56 -1.92
CA SER A 600 -6.05 6.27 -1.36
C SER A 600 -6.98 7.51 -1.42
N ALA A 601 -6.44 8.73 -1.29
CA ALA A 601 -7.21 9.97 -1.36
C ALA A 601 -7.33 10.57 -2.78
N LEU A 602 -6.30 10.39 -3.61
CA LEU A 602 -6.20 10.82 -5.00
C LEU A 602 -5.52 9.70 -5.81
N PRO A 603 -6.27 8.82 -6.49
CA PRO A 603 -5.71 7.64 -7.18
C PRO A 603 -4.66 7.96 -8.26
N SER A 604 -4.66 9.17 -8.82
CA SER A 604 -3.67 9.64 -9.79
C SER A 604 -2.36 10.13 -9.15
N PHE A 605 -2.28 10.20 -7.82
CA PHE A 605 -1.08 10.64 -7.12
C PHE A 605 0.07 9.66 -7.36
N SER A 606 1.19 10.20 -7.84
CA SER A 606 2.46 9.48 -7.96
C SER A 606 3.57 10.35 -7.41
N LEU A 607 4.58 9.70 -6.82
CA LEU A 607 5.83 10.36 -6.49
C LEU A 607 6.58 10.60 -7.80
N THR A 608 6.90 11.85 -8.08
CA THR A 608 7.62 12.29 -9.28
C THR A 608 8.84 13.10 -8.86
N LYS A 609 9.80 13.29 -9.77
CA LYS A 609 10.96 14.16 -9.50
C LYS A 609 10.56 15.56 -9.05
N ASP A 610 9.43 16.07 -9.57
CA ASP A 610 8.94 17.42 -9.27
C ASP A 610 8.28 17.55 -7.89
N ASN A 611 7.80 16.45 -7.29
CA ASN A 611 7.12 16.48 -5.99
C ASN A 611 7.84 15.71 -4.87
N ALA A 612 8.87 14.93 -5.21
CA ALA A 612 9.63 14.09 -4.31
C ALA A 612 10.25 14.87 -3.14
N SER A 613 10.85 16.03 -3.42
CA SER A 613 11.43 16.90 -2.39
C SER A 613 10.38 17.44 -1.42
N PHE A 614 9.19 17.78 -1.92
CA PHE A 614 8.07 18.25 -1.08
C PHE A 614 7.50 17.13 -0.21
N VAL A 615 7.33 15.92 -0.75
CA VAL A 615 6.85 14.75 0.01
C VAL A 615 7.85 14.34 1.09
N THR A 616 9.14 14.34 0.75
CA THR A 616 10.25 14.12 1.69
C THR A 616 10.19 15.10 2.84
N GLU A 617 10.07 16.40 2.54
CA GLU A 617 9.99 17.44 3.56
C GLU A 617 8.70 17.36 4.39
N ILE A 618 7.56 16.97 3.78
CA ILE A 618 6.33 16.68 4.53
C ILE A 618 6.56 15.54 5.53
N CYS A 619 7.17 14.42 5.08
CA CYS A 619 7.39 13.27 5.96
C CYS A 619 8.30 13.63 7.13
N ARG A 620 9.34 14.43 6.86
CA ARG A 620 10.26 14.96 7.86
C ARG A 620 9.56 15.89 8.87
N ARG A 621 8.76 16.85 8.39
CA ARG A 621 8.00 17.78 9.27
C ARG A 621 6.92 17.11 10.10
N LEU A 622 6.50 15.90 9.71
CA LEU A 622 5.53 15.08 10.44
C LEU A 622 6.21 13.97 11.25
N ASP A 623 7.53 14.05 11.41
CA ASP A 623 8.36 13.16 12.24
C ASP A 623 8.24 11.66 11.94
N GLY A 624 7.81 11.32 10.71
CA GLY A 624 7.53 9.93 10.36
C GLY A 624 6.38 9.31 11.16
N LEU A 625 5.53 10.11 11.83
CA LEU A 625 4.38 9.62 12.59
C LEU A 625 3.32 9.08 11.64
N PRO A 626 3.00 7.77 11.67
CA PRO A 626 2.05 7.17 10.74
C PRO A 626 0.70 7.89 10.68
N LEU A 627 0.12 8.24 11.83
CA LEU A 627 -1.16 8.96 11.87
C LEU A 627 -1.09 10.36 11.23
N ALA A 628 0.00 11.09 11.45
CA ALA A 628 0.18 12.43 10.88
C ALA A 628 0.38 12.35 9.36
N LEU A 629 1.18 11.39 8.89
CA LEU A 629 1.38 11.09 7.47
C LEU A 629 0.07 10.73 6.78
N GLU A 630 -0.76 9.87 7.39
CA GLU A 630 -2.09 9.51 6.87
C GLU A 630 -2.99 10.73 6.70
N LEU A 631 -3.04 11.62 7.71
CA LEU A 631 -3.86 12.82 7.69
C LEU A 631 -3.38 13.85 6.65
N ALA A 632 -2.06 14.01 6.50
CA ALA A 632 -1.49 14.91 5.49
C ALA A 632 -1.70 14.37 4.07
N ALA A 633 -1.45 13.08 3.88
CA ALA A 633 -1.64 12.40 2.61
C ALA A 633 -3.10 12.46 2.16
N ALA A 634 -4.07 12.39 3.08
CA ALA A 634 -5.48 12.58 2.74
C ALA A 634 -5.81 13.96 2.11
N ARG A 635 -4.95 14.97 2.29
CA ARG A 635 -5.14 16.33 1.73
C ARG A 635 -4.72 16.48 0.29
N VAL A 636 -4.03 15.50 -0.31
CA VAL A 636 -3.56 15.60 -1.70
C VAL A 636 -4.72 15.76 -2.71
N LYS A 637 -5.92 15.34 -2.33
CA LYS A 637 -7.15 15.52 -3.11
C LYS A 637 -7.51 16.99 -3.37
N LEU A 638 -7.08 17.91 -2.49
CA LEU A 638 -7.41 19.33 -2.57
C LEU A 638 -6.18 20.23 -2.72
N LEU A 639 -5.01 19.77 -2.27
CA LEU A 639 -3.79 20.55 -2.21
C LEU A 639 -2.63 19.73 -2.80
N SER A 640 -1.80 20.33 -3.66
CA SER A 640 -0.56 19.69 -4.08
C SER A 640 0.39 19.47 -2.89
N PRO A 641 1.36 18.54 -2.96
CA PRO A 641 2.37 18.37 -1.90
C PRO A 641 3.05 19.69 -1.51
N GLN A 642 3.41 20.53 -2.48
CA GLN A 642 3.96 21.86 -2.21
C GLN A 642 2.99 22.74 -1.39
N ALA A 643 1.69 22.70 -1.71
CA ALA A 643 0.65 23.47 -1.03
C ALA A 643 0.30 22.91 0.36
N ILE A 644 0.43 21.60 0.56
CA ILE A 644 0.35 20.95 1.88
C ILE A 644 1.53 21.43 2.72
N LEU A 645 2.74 21.32 2.19
CA LEU A 645 3.96 21.72 2.86
C LEU A 645 3.92 23.20 3.29
N SER A 646 3.47 24.10 2.42
CA SER A 646 3.36 25.53 2.74
C SER A 646 2.32 25.86 3.82
N ARG A 647 1.44 24.90 4.16
CA ARG A 647 0.40 25.03 5.19
C ARG A 647 0.71 24.22 6.45
N LEU A 648 1.77 23.41 6.43
CA LEU A 648 2.31 22.73 7.60
C LEU A 648 3.03 23.69 8.56
N ASP A 649 2.98 25.00 8.37
CA ASP A 649 3.35 25.95 9.43
C ASP A 649 2.24 26.08 10.50
N ASP A 650 1.00 25.69 10.17
CA ASP A 650 -0.17 25.62 11.08
C ASP A 650 -0.68 24.16 11.13
N GLN A 651 0.25 23.22 11.40
CA GLN A 651 0.12 21.76 11.23
C GLN A 651 -1.21 21.21 11.78
N LEU A 652 -1.60 21.66 12.97
CA LEU A 652 -2.74 21.09 13.69
C LEU A 652 -4.09 21.44 13.07
N LYS A 653 -4.20 22.56 12.34
CA LYS A 653 -5.43 22.94 11.62
C LYS A 653 -5.56 22.17 10.32
N LEU A 654 -4.43 21.86 9.67
CA LEU A 654 -4.39 21.11 8.41
C LEU A 654 -4.69 19.62 8.63
N LEU A 655 -4.20 19.04 9.72
CA LEU A 655 -4.29 17.61 10.06
C LEU A 655 -5.62 17.25 10.76
N THR A 656 -6.72 17.67 10.14
CA THR A 656 -8.10 17.42 10.57
C THR A 656 -8.83 16.51 9.56
N GLY A 657 -9.94 15.88 9.97
CA GLY A 657 -10.77 15.08 9.05
C GLY A 657 -10.25 13.68 8.74
N GLY A 658 -9.62 13.02 9.71
CA GLY A 658 -9.34 11.59 9.66
C GLY A 658 -10.62 10.75 9.53
N ALA A 659 -10.43 9.46 9.28
CA ALA A 659 -11.53 8.56 9.00
C ALA A 659 -12.55 8.54 10.15
N ARG A 660 -13.85 8.68 9.83
CA ARG A 660 -14.93 8.87 10.82
C ARG A 660 -15.20 7.64 11.69
N ASP A 661 -14.69 6.50 11.27
CA ASP A 661 -14.70 5.20 11.93
C ASP A 661 -13.55 5.02 12.94
N LEU A 662 -12.57 5.94 12.97
CA LEU A 662 -11.59 6.01 14.06
C LEU A 662 -12.23 6.61 15.33
N PRO A 663 -11.82 6.19 16.54
CA PRO A 663 -12.22 6.84 17.78
C PRO A 663 -11.97 8.35 17.69
N THR A 664 -12.85 9.19 18.27
CA THR A 664 -12.76 10.66 18.18
C THR A 664 -11.35 11.20 18.50
N ARG A 665 -10.66 10.56 19.45
CA ARG A 665 -9.26 10.83 19.83
C ARG A 665 -8.23 10.63 18.70
N HIS A 666 -8.46 9.75 17.74
CA HIS A 666 -7.56 9.47 16.60
C HIS A 666 -8.03 10.10 15.28
N GLN A 667 -9.20 10.77 15.27
CA GLN A 667 -9.73 11.41 14.05
C GLN A 667 -8.95 12.65 13.61
N THR A 668 -8.24 13.30 14.53
CA THR A 668 -7.32 14.40 14.21
C THR A 668 -6.06 14.23 15.05
N LEU A 669 -4.93 14.70 14.54
CA LEU A 669 -3.69 14.70 15.32
C LEU A 669 -3.85 15.56 16.58
N ARG A 670 -4.59 16.68 16.46
CA ARG A 670 -4.95 17.54 17.59
C ARG A 670 -5.68 16.79 18.70
N ASN A 671 -6.67 15.96 18.38
CA ASN A 671 -7.41 15.20 19.39
C ASN A 671 -6.52 14.17 20.10
N THR A 672 -5.54 13.58 19.40
CA THR A 672 -4.59 12.64 20.00
C THR A 672 -3.65 13.36 20.96
N LEU A 673 -3.19 14.56 20.59
CA LEU A 673 -2.32 15.40 21.42
C LEU A 673 -3.06 15.99 22.61
N GLU A 674 -4.26 16.52 22.42
CA GLU A 674 -5.15 17.03 23.48
C GLU A 674 -5.41 15.96 24.54
N TRP A 675 -5.69 14.72 24.11
CA TRP A 675 -5.88 13.62 25.05
C TRP A 675 -4.59 13.29 25.82
N SER A 676 -3.43 13.29 25.14
CA SER A 676 -2.13 13.09 25.80
C SER A 676 -1.81 14.18 26.83
N TYR A 677 -2.13 15.43 26.50
CA TYR A 677 -1.99 16.57 27.38
C TYR A 677 -2.97 16.52 28.56
N SER A 678 -4.19 15.99 28.37
CA SER A 678 -5.19 15.88 29.44
C SER A 678 -4.82 14.91 30.57
N LEU A 679 -3.93 13.95 30.30
CA LEU A 679 -3.44 12.98 31.28
C LEU A 679 -2.33 13.54 32.19
N LEU A 680 -1.72 14.65 31.81
CA LEU A 680 -0.69 15.33 32.58
C LEU A 680 -1.28 16.10 33.76
N ASN A 681 -0.51 16.20 34.85
CA ASN A 681 -0.81 17.13 35.93
C ASN A 681 -0.45 18.59 35.52
N GLU A 682 -0.85 19.57 36.34
CA GLU A 682 -0.70 20.99 35.98
C GLU A 682 0.77 21.46 35.87
N ASP A 683 1.69 20.84 36.62
CA ASP A 683 3.11 21.18 36.55
C ASP A 683 3.77 20.60 35.30
N GLU A 684 3.41 19.36 34.97
CA GLU A 684 3.82 18.69 33.73
C GLU A 684 3.30 19.42 32.49
N LYS A 685 2.04 19.89 32.51
CA LYS A 685 1.45 20.69 31.42
C LYS A 685 2.21 21.98 31.16
N LYS A 686 2.62 22.69 32.23
CA LYS A 686 3.42 23.91 32.12
C LYS A 686 4.79 23.60 31.55
N LEU A 687 5.49 22.62 32.10
CA LEU A 687 6.82 22.22 31.59
C LEU A 687 6.74 21.81 30.11
N TYR A 688 5.75 20.98 29.75
CA TYR A 688 5.47 20.58 28.38
C TYR A 688 5.33 21.78 27.43
N ALA A 689 4.50 22.77 27.80
CA ALA A 689 4.33 23.98 27.00
C ALA A 689 5.64 24.79 26.90
N ARG A 690 6.38 24.94 28.00
CA ARG A 690 7.64 25.72 28.02
C ARG A 690 8.73 25.09 27.16
N LEU A 691 8.85 23.76 27.14
CA LEU A 691 9.85 23.05 26.34
C LEU A 691 9.67 23.25 24.82
N SER A 692 8.51 23.72 24.38
CA SER A 692 8.20 23.92 22.96
C SER A 692 9.06 24.99 22.26
N VAL A 693 9.76 25.84 23.03
CA VAL A 693 10.65 26.88 22.50
C VAL A 693 11.93 26.32 21.86
N PHE A 694 12.34 25.10 22.26
CA PHE A 694 13.47 24.42 21.64
C PHE A 694 13.09 23.80 20.31
N VAL A 695 14.00 23.86 19.33
CA VAL A 695 13.83 23.29 17.99
C VAL A 695 15.02 22.39 17.69
N GLY A 696 14.77 21.12 17.35
CA GLY A 696 15.86 20.14 17.19
C GLY A 696 16.40 19.56 18.50
N GLY A 697 15.60 19.62 19.57
CA GLY A 697 15.93 19.07 20.89
C GLY A 697 16.70 20.02 21.80
N PHE A 698 17.04 19.53 22.99
CA PHE A 698 17.69 20.28 24.06
C PHE A 698 18.40 19.35 25.05
N THR A 699 19.36 19.89 25.80
CA THR A 699 19.98 19.20 26.95
C THR A 699 19.26 19.56 28.24
N LEU A 700 19.52 18.83 29.32
CA LEU A 700 19.00 19.15 30.65
C LEU A 700 19.35 20.58 31.07
N GLU A 701 20.60 21.01 30.86
CA GLU A 701 21.08 22.35 31.23
C GLU A 701 20.34 23.44 30.46
N ALA A 702 20.06 23.20 29.18
CA ALA A 702 19.30 24.14 28.36
C ALA A 702 17.85 24.26 28.89
N ALA A 703 17.20 23.13 29.19
CA ALA A 703 15.86 23.11 29.77
C ALA A 703 15.81 23.83 31.13
N GLU A 704 16.81 23.62 31.98
CA GLU A 704 16.94 24.32 33.26
C GLU A 704 17.07 25.83 33.08
N ALA A 705 17.98 26.27 32.22
CA ALA A 705 18.26 27.68 32.00
C ALA A 705 17.07 28.45 31.39
N VAL A 706 16.32 27.80 30.49
CA VAL A 706 15.25 28.46 29.74
C VAL A 706 13.88 28.24 30.41
N CYS A 707 13.53 27.00 30.77
CA CYS A 707 12.17 26.59 31.14
C CYS A 707 11.93 26.45 32.64
N ASN A 708 12.96 26.37 33.50
CA ASN A 708 12.79 26.26 34.95
C ASN A 708 12.52 27.62 35.63
N VAL A 709 11.43 28.29 35.23
CA VAL A 709 11.06 29.60 35.77
C VAL A 709 10.65 29.52 37.24
N ASP A 710 10.10 28.38 37.66
CA ASP A 710 9.52 28.19 39.00
C ASP A 710 10.47 27.51 39.99
N GLY A 711 11.69 27.15 39.58
CA GLY A 711 12.71 26.52 40.43
C GLY A 711 12.35 25.11 40.92
N LYS A 712 11.52 24.38 40.17
CA LYS A 712 11.11 23.00 40.47
C LYS A 712 12.15 21.99 39.97
N ASP A 713 12.03 20.75 40.43
CA ASP A 713 12.82 19.64 39.89
C ASP A 713 12.41 19.35 38.45
N ILE A 714 13.19 19.87 37.50
CA ILE A 714 12.90 19.69 36.07
C ILE A 714 13.12 18.24 35.64
N LEU A 715 13.99 17.49 36.33
CA LEU A 715 14.33 16.12 35.97
C LEU A 715 13.15 15.19 36.21
N GLU A 716 12.43 15.36 37.32
CA GLU A 716 11.18 14.64 37.59
C GLU A 716 10.13 14.93 36.49
N GLY A 717 10.00 16.20 36.10
CA GLY A 717 9.08 16.59 35.02
C GLY A 717 9.48 16.02 33.65
N LEU A 718 10.77 16.06 33.28
CA LEU A 718 11.28 15.47 32.04
C LEU A 718 11.10 13.94 32.05
N THR A 719 11.31 13.29 33.19
CA THR A 719 11.07 11.85 33.37
C THR A 719 9.60 11.52 33.15
N SER A 720 8.68 12.29 33.74
CA SER A 720 7.24 12.08 33.54
C SER A 720 6.82 12.30 32.08
N LEU A 721 7.34 13.33 31.42
CA LEU A 721 7.05 13.60 30.02
C LEU A 721 7.64 12.52 29.08
N ALA A 722 8.81 11.95 29.41
CA ALA A 722 9.39 10.82 28.71
C ALA A 722 8.58 9.52 28.94
N ASP A 723 8.18 9.24 30.19
CA ASP A 723 7.30 8.13 30.56
C ASP A 723 5.98 8.22 29.77
N ASN A 724 5.42 9.42 29.58
CA ASN A 724 4.22 9.67 28.78
C ASN A 724 4.47 9.69 27.26
N SER A 725 5.69 9.40 26.81
CA SER A 725 6.11 9.41 25.40
C SER A 725 5.91 10.77 24.69
N LEU A 726 5.95 11.88 25.44
CA LEU A 726 5.93 13.26 24.92
C LEU A 726 7.34 13.79 24.67
N LEU A 727 8.34 13.18 25.31
CA LEU A 727 9.76 13.38 25.06
C LEU A 727 10.42 12.08 24.62
N ARG A 728 11.51 12.21 23.87
CA ARG A 728 12.46 11.14 23.60
C ARG A 728 13.80 11.47 24.21
N GLN A 729 14.46 10.46 24.71
CA GLN A 729 15.87 10.54 25.06
C GLN A 729 16.67 9.99 23.89
N GLU A 730 17.65 10.76 23.44
CA GLU A 730 18.63 10.38 22.43
C GLU A 730 19.96 10.11 23.13
N GLU A 731 20.63 9.02 22.77
CA GLU A 731 22.00 8.75 23.20
C GLU A 731 22.94 9.69 22.44
N ALA A 732 23.73 10.47 23.18
CA ALA A 732 24.75 11.33 22.61
C ALA A 732 26.15 10.81 22.96
N ASP A 733 27.08 10.93 22.01
CA ASP A 733 28.46 10.45 22.14
C ASP A 733 29.24 11.13 23.28
N ASP A 734 28.77 12.29 23.76
CA ASP A 734 29.35 13.05 24.87
C ASP A 734 28.85 12.60 26.26
N GLY A 735 27.92 11.64 26.33
CA GLY A 735 27.41 11.04 27.55
C GLY A 735 26.31 11.85 28.26
N GLU A 736 25.96 13.03 27.76
CA GLU A 736 24.85 13.84 28.30
C GLU A 736 23.54 13.50 27.58
N PRO A 737 22.45 13.22 28.31
CA PRO A 737 21.18 12.84 27.70
C PRO A 737 20.57 14.03 26.96
N ARG A 738 20.34 13.87 25.65
CA ARG A 738 19.58 14.85 24.86
C ARG A 738 18.11 14.47 24.82
N PHE A 739 17.26 15.47 24.95
CA PHE A 739 15.82 15.31 24.85
C PHE A 739 15.28 15.91 23.56
N GLY A 740 14.38 15.19 22.91
CA GLY A 740 13.70 15.60 21.70
C GLY A 740 12.18 15.60 21.88
N MET A 741 11.50 16.58 21.29
CA MET A 741 10.06 16.54 21.03
C MET A 741 9.86 16.30 19.55
N LEU A 742 8.92 15.42 19.20
CA LEU A 742 8.44 15.37 17.83
C LEU A 742 7.85 16.73 17.46
N GLU A 743 8.13 17.24 16.26
CA GLU A 743 7.66 18.52 15.76
C GLU A 743 6.13 18.66 15.89
N THR A 744 5.40 17.58 15.65
CA THR A 744 3.95 17.51 15.82
C THR A 744 3.48 17.69 17.27
N ILE A 745 4.17 17.08 18.24
CA ILE A 745 3.93 17.24 19.67
C ILE A 745 4.30 18.68 20.07
N ARG A 746 5.45 19.14 19.60
CA ARG A 746 5.96 20.50 19.82
C ARG A 746 5.00 21.56 19.31
N ALA A 747 4.39 21.38 18.13
CA ALA A 747 3.42 22.31 17.57
C ALA A 747 2.21 22.53 18.49
N TYR A 748 1.73 21.46 19.13
CA TYR A 748 0.64 21.57 20.13
C TYR A 748 1.13 22.23 21.41
N ALA A 749 2.34 21.92 21.86
CA ALA A 749 2.97 22.58 22.99
C ALA A 749 3.14 24.10 22.75
N VAL A 750 3.48 24.54 21.53
CA VAL A 750 3.56 25.96 21.14
C VAL A 750 2.20 26.66 21.27
N GLU A 751 1.10 26.01 20.88
CA GLU A 751 -0.25 26.56 21.09
C GLU A 751 -0.55 26.74 22.58
N ARG A 752 -0.25 25.72 23.41
CA ARG A 752 -0.43 25.80 24.87
C ARG A 752 0.47 26.89 25.48
N LEU A 753 1.67 27.08 24.97
CA LEU A 753 2.59 28.13 25.39
C LEU A 753 2.04 29.52 25.06
N ALA A 754 1.48 29.71 23.87
CA ALA A 754 0.84 30.96 23.48
C ALA A 754 -0.35 31.29 24.40
N GLU A 755 -1.16 30.29 24.77
CA GLU A 755 -2.27 30.44 25.72
C GLU A 755 -1.82 30.78 27.15
N SER A 756 -0.61 30.36 27.54
CA SER A 756 -0.05 30.65 28.88
C SER A 756 0.38 32.12 29.07
N GLY A 757 0.62 32.86 27.97
CA GLY A 757 1.18 34.21 28.00
C GLY A 757 2.69 34.28 28.28
N GLU A 758 3.40 33.15 28.44
CA GLU A 758 4.84 33.11 28.72
C GLU A 758 5.72 33.11 27.45
N SER A 759 5.11 33.04 26.26
CA SER A 759 5.79 32.85 24.98
C SER A 759 6.93 33.83 24.73
N ASP A 760 6.70 35.14 24.83
CA ASP A 760 7.71 36.15 24.49
C ASP A 760 8.91 36.10 25.44
N ALA A 761 8.66 35.86 26.73
CA ALA A 761 9.70 35.75 27.75
C ALA A 761 10.59 34.52 27.50
N LEU A 762 10.00 33.38 27.14
CA LEU A 762 10.74 32.14 26.92
C LEU A 762 11.48 32.13 25.59
N HIS A 763 10.92 32.67 24.51
CA HIS A 763 11.67 32.86 23.25
C HIS A 763 12.85 33.83 23.44
N THR A 764 12.69 34.86 24.27
CA THR A 764 13.80 35.76 24.63
C THR A 764 14.89 35.01 25.40
N LYS A 765 14.54 34.22 26.42
CA LYS A 765 15.50 33.40 27.17
C LYS A 765 16.21 32.37 26.29
N HIS A 766 15.48 31.70 25.40
CA HIS A 766 16.02 30.75 24.42
C HIS A 766 17.05 31.42 23.51
N ALA A 767 16.68 32.54 22.87
CA ALA A 767 17.58 33.29 21.98
C ALA A 767 18.82 33.81 22.73
N GLN A 768 18.65 34.24 23.98
CA GLN A 768 19.75 34.65 24.84
C GLN A 768 20.67 33.48 25.18
N TYR A 769 20.12 32.32 25.55
CA TYR A 769 20.90 31.13 25.89
C TYR A 769 21.82 30.69 24.74
N PHE A 770 21.25 30.38 23.57
CA PHE A 770 22.05 29.94 22.43
C PHE A 770 22.93 31.04 21.86
N GLY A 771 22.43 32.27 21.76
CA GLY A 771 23.24 33.37 21.23
C GLY A 771 24.39 33.77 22.15
N ASN A 772 24.26 33.63 23.48
CA ASN A 772 25.37 33.85 24.41
C ASN A 772 26.46 32.79 24.23
N ILE A 773 26.12 31.52 24.07
CA ILE A 773 27.10 30.46 23.78
C ILE A 773 27.83 30.79 22.46
N ILE A 774 27.10 31.22 21.43
CA ILE A 774 27.71 31.61 20.15
C ILE A 774 28.66 32.79 20.29
N MET A 775 28.23 33.87 20.94
CA MET A 775 29.02 35.10 21.02
C MET A 775 30.23 34.98 21.96
N ASN A 776 30.09 34.23 23.05
CA ASN A 776 31.12 34.17 24.10
C ASN A 776 32.08 32.98 23.93
N GLU A 777 31.65 31.91 23.25
CA GLU A 777 32.40 30.65 23.19
C GLU A 777 32.54 30.14 21.75
N ALA A 778 31.45 29.69 21.13
CA ALA A 778 31.50 28.92 19.88
C ALA A 778 32.01 29.73 18.68
N GLY A 779 31.64 31.01 18.58
CA GLY A 779 31.94 31.88 17.44
C GLY A 779 33.43 32.11 17.23
N TRP A 780 34.21 32.18 18.31
CA TRP A 780 35.66 32.21 18.24
C TRP A 780 36.30 30.82 18.43
N GLY A 781 35.62 29.93 19.16
CA GLY A 781 36.04 28.55 19.40
C GLY A 781 36.25 27.74 18.12
N ILE A 782 35.51 28.03 17.05
CA ILE A 782 35.67 27.40 15.73
C ILE A 782 37.03 27.67 15.05
N TYR A 783 37.76 28.70 15.50
CA TYR A 783 39.12 29.04 15.04
C TYR A 783 40.22 28.51 15.97
N SER A 784 39.84 27.77 17.02
CA SER A 784 40.74 27.23 18.05
C SER A 784 41.05 25.74 17.81
N PRO A 785 41.96 25.12 18.59
CA PRO A 785 42.16 23.67 18.57
C PRO A 785 40.87 22.86 18.78
N ASN A 786 39.88 23.41 19.49
CA ASN A 786 38.58 22.75 19.74
C ASN A 786 37.58 22.93 18.57
N SER A 787 38.04 23.36 17.40
CA SER A 787 37.19 23.64 16.24
C SER A 787 36.25 22.49 15.85
N GLN A 788 36.68 21.23 15.99
CA GLN A 788 35.84 20.07 15.68
C GLN A 788 34.67 19.92 16.65
N GLN A 789 34.90 20.13 17.95
CA GLN A 789 33.86 20.07 18.97
C GLN A 789 32.81 21.17 18.74
N TRP A 790 33.25 22.40 18.44
CA TRP A 790 32.33 23.49 18.14
C TRP A 790 31.58 23.32 16.84
N LEU A 791 32.21 22.74 15.80
CA LEU A 791 31.51 22.38 14.56
C LEU A 791 30.41 21.35 14.82
N ALA A 792 30.69 20.30 15.60
CA ALA A 792 29.69 19.31 15.98
C ALA A 792 28.54 19.93 16.81
N TRP A 793 28.88 20.84 17.72
CA TRP A 793 27.87 21.60 18.49
C TRP A 793 26.98 22.45 17.59
N TYR A 794 27.56 23.19 16.63
CA TYR A 794 26.80 23.99 15.67
C TYR A 794 25.85 23.15 14.82
N GLU A 795 26.30 21.97 14.37
CA GLU A 795 25.47 21.04 13.61
C GLU A 795 24.31 20.51 14.45
N ARG A 796 24.60 20.13 15.70
CA ARG A 796 23.59 19.64 16.65
C ARG A 796 22.55 20.70 17.02
N GLU A 797 22.96 21.96 17.18
CA GLU A 797 22.07 23.06 17.58
C GLU A 797 21.54 23.91 16.42
N LEU A 798 21.78 23.50 15.16
CA LEU A 798 21.50 24.34 13.99
C LEU A 798 20.05 24.86 13.95
N ASP A 799 19.08 24.03 14.33
CA ASP A 799 17.67 24.43 14.35
C ASP A 799 17.33 25.40 15.50
N ASN A 800 17.94 25.23 16.68
CA ASN A 800 17.89 26.22 17.76
C ASN A 800 18.53 27.56 17.35
N ILE A 801 19.60 27.51 16.54
CA ILE A 801 20.26 28.71 16.01
C ILE A 801 19.38 29.42 14.98
N ARG A 802 18.75 28.68 14.06
CA ARG A 802 17.77 29.23 13.10
C ARG A 802 16.59 29.86 13.83
N ALA A 803 16.09 29.23 14.89
CA ALA A 803 15.03 29.78 15.74
C ALA A 803 15.48 31.09 16.40
N THR A 804 16.71 31.15 16.89
CA THR A 804 17.33 32.37 17.46
C THR A 804 17.41 33.49 16.42
N LEU A 805 17.88 33.21 15.19
CA LEU A 805 17.95 34.20 14.10
C LEU A 805 16.57 34.68 13.66
N LYS A 806 15.56 33.79 13.63
CA LYS A 806 14.17 34.15 13.32
C LYS A 806 13.59 35.08 14.39
N TRP A 807 13.84 34.80 15.67
CA TRP A 807 13.44 35.69 16.77
C TRP A 807 14.10 37.07 16.62
N CYS A 808 15.38 37.11 16.25
CA CYS A 808 16.11 38.37 16.03
C CYS A 808 15.50 39.25 14.93
N LEU A 809 14.92 38.65 13.88
CA LEU A 809 14.23 39.37 12.81
C LEU A 809 12.85 39.90 13.25
N ALA A 810 12.20 39.25 14.21
CA ALA A 810 10.84 39.60 14.64
C ALA A 810 10.83 40.62 15.78
N ALA A 811 11.83 40.60 16.67
CA ALA A 811 11.92 41.49 17.81
C ALA A 811 12.70 42.79 17.45
N PRO A 812 12.18 43.99 17.77
CA PRO A 812 12.88 45.26 17.50
C PRO A 812 14.30 45.32 18.10
N GLN A 813 14.47 44.79 19.33
CA GLN A 813 15.75 44.66 20.01
C GLN A 813 16.64 43.53 19.46
N GLY A 814 16.07 42.66 18.62
CA GLY A 814 16.72 41.48 18.06
C GLY A 814 17.64 41.79 16.88
N ILE A 815 17.44 42.89 16.15
CA ILE A 815 18.18 43.22 14.93
C ILE A 815 19.70 43.30 15.21
N GLN A 816 20.09 44.04 16.24
CA GLN A 816 21.49 44.17 16.64
C GLN A 816 22.10 42.82 17.04
N TYR A 817 21.32 42.00 17.72
CA TYR A 817 21.75 40.69 18.17
C TYR A 817 21.96 39.73 16.98
N GLY A 818 21.00 39.67 16.07
CA GLY A 818 21.05 38.81 14.88
C GLY A 818 22.18 39.15 13.91
N VAL A 819 22.48 40.43 13.68
CA VAL A 819 23.62 40.85 12.84
C VAL A 819 24.95 40.37 13.42
N ARG A 820 25.12 40.42 14.75
CA ARG A 820 26.31 39.90 15.43
C ARG A 820 26.39 38.38 15.34
N LEU A 821 25.27 37.68 15.45
CA LEU A 821 25.23 36.23 15.29
C LEU A 821 25.61 35.79 13.88
N ILE A 822 25.12 36.47 12.83
CA ILE A 822 25.52 36.19 11.44
C ILE A 822 27.04 36.30 11.27
N PHE A 823 27.65 37.32 11.89
CA PHE A 823 29.09 37.46 11.89
C PHE A 823 29.80 36.30 12.61
N MET A 824 29.26 35.80 13.71
CA MET A 824 29.87 34.64 14.38
C MET A 824 29.67 33.32 13.61
N LEU A 825 28.63 33.25 12.77
CA LEU A 825 28.23 32.03 12.04
C LEU A 825 28.82 31.90 10.64
N PHE A 826 29.33 32.96 10.01
CA PHE A 826 29.75 32.90 8.60
C PHE A 826 30.81 31.82 8.32
N TRP A 827 31.70 31.58 9.28
CA TRP A 827 32.76 30.59 9.13
C TRP A 827 32.27 29.16 9.35
N PHE A 828 31.24 28.97 10.19
CA PHE A 828 30.55 27.70 10.28
C PHE A 828 29.92 27.34 8.92
N TRP A 829 29.14 28.26 8.33
CA TRP A 829 28.58 28.07 7.00
C TRP A 829 29.65 27.84 5.94
N TYR A 830 30.82 28.48 6.07
CA TYR A 830 31.95 28.22 5.19
C TYR A 830 32.45 26.77 5.26
N ARG A 831 32.77 26.33 6.48
CA ARG A 831 33.39 25.03 6.75
C ARG A 831 32.49 23.85 6.42
N ARG A 832 31.17 24.06 6.41
CA ARG A 832 30.16 23.05 6.02
C ARG A 832 29.60 23.22 4.62
N GLY A 833 30.09 24.19 3.83
CA GLY A 833 29.60 24.42 2.47
C GLY A 833 28.20 25.04 2.39
N GLN A 834 27.63 25.52 3.50
CA GLN A 834 26.27 26.05 3.62
C GLN A 834 26.19 27.56 3.29
N PHE A 835 26.93 28.02 2.28
CA PHE A 835 27.07 29.46 1.99
C PHE A 835 25.76 30.13 1.54
N ILE A 836 24.85 29.37 0.92
CA ILE A 836 23.54 29.87 0.46
C ILE A 836 22.66 30.24 1.64
N GLU A 837 22.59 29.38 2.66
CA GLU A 837 21.79 29.65 3.86
C GLU A 837 22.31 30.89 4.60
N GLY A 838 23.63 30.95 4.82
CA GLY A 838 24.24 32.11 5.45
C GLY A 838 23.93 33.41 4.69
N GLN A 839 23.96 33.35 3.36
CA GLN A 839 23.67 34.51 2.51
C GLN A 839 22.21 34.93 2.64
N GLN A 840 21.26 33.99 2.63
CA GLN A 840 19.85 34.28 2.82
C GLN A 840 19.57 34.94 4.17
N TRP A 841 20.22 34.49 5.24
CA TRP A 841 20.12 35.15 6.54
C TRP A 841 20.68 36.58 6.47
N ALA A 842 21.89 36.76 5.95
CA ALA A 842 22.49 38.10 5.82
C ALA A 842 21.61 39.06 4.99
N GLU A 843 21.01 38.58 3.90
CA GLU A 843 20.11 39.38 3.05
C GLU A 843 18.81 39.76 3.76
N LYS A 844 18.23 38.88 4.59
CA LYS A 844 17.05 39.22 5.40
C LYS A 844 17.31 40.38 6.36
N PHE A 845 18.48 40.43 7.00
CA PHE A 845 18.84 41.56 7.87
C PHE A 845 19.18 42.81 7.07
N LEU A 846 19.87 42.69 5.92
CA LEU A 846 20.15 43.83 5.03
C LEU A 846 18.87 44.48 4.47
N ALA A 847 17.80 43.70 4.31
CA ALA A 847 16.50 44.20 3.86
C ALA A 847 15.72 44.97 4.95
N MET A 848 16.17 44.94 6.22
CA MET A 848 15.50 45.67 7.32
C MET A 848 15.78 47.18 7.22
N PRO A 849 14.74 48.03 7.13
CA PRO A 849 14.91 49.48 7.06
C PRO A 849 15.67 50.08 8.24
N GLU A 850 15.47 49.52 9.44
CA GLU A 850 16.09 49.94 10.69
C GLU A 850 17.61 49.83 10.63
N LEU A 851 18.14 48.83 9.90
CA LEU A 851 19.57 48.61 9.78
C LEU A 851 20.26 49.75 9.01
N GLN A 852 19.56 50.40 8.07
CA GLN A 852 20.10 51.55 7.32
C GLN A 852 20.42 52.73 8.24
N SER A 853 19.74 52.81 9.39
CA SER A 853 19.98 53.83 10.42
C SER A 853 21.04 53.44 11.45
N MET A 854 21.68 52.27 11.32
CA MET A 854 22.67 51.72 12.26
C MET A 854 24.00 51.40 11.55
N PRO A 855 24.83 52.40 11.20
CA PRO A 855 26.01 52.20 10.34
C PRO A 855 26.98 51.10 10.81
N PRO A 856 27.33 50.96 12.10
CA PRO A 856 28.21 49.87 12.55
C PRO A 856 27.65 48.47 12.25
N LEU A 857 26.34 48.28 12.43
CA LEU A 857 25.67 47.00 12.18
C LEU A 857 25.47 46.77 10.67
N LEU A 858 25.15 47.82 9.92
CA LEU A 858 25.08 47.75 8.46
C LEU A 858 26.41 47.28 7.88
N ALA A 859 27.54 47.79 8.39
CA ALA A 859 28.85 47.37 7.93
C ALA A 859 29.14 45.90 8.21
N ILE A 860 28.78 45.40 9.41
CA ILE A 860 28.92 43.98 9.77
C ILE A 860 28.09 43.09 8.84
N ALA A 861 26.84 43.46 8.58
CA ALA A 861 25.94 42.70 7.71
C ALA A 861 26.44 42.68 6.25
N LEU A 862 26.89 43.83 5.74
CA LEU A 862 27.47 43.95 4.39
C LEU A 862 28.77 43.15 4.26
N ALA A 863 29.65 43.21 5.26
CA ALA A 863 30.91 42.45 5.26
C ALA A 863 30.63 40.94 5.28
N SER A 864 29.77 40.48 6.18
CA SER A 864 29.42 39.05 6.31
C SER A 864 28.79 38.52 5.02
N SER A 865 27.86 39.27 4.42
CA SER A 865 27.23 38.92 3.16
C SER A 865 28.20 38.96 1.97
N GLY A 866 29.10 39.94 1.95
CA GLY A 866 30.14 40.05 0.93
C GLY A 866 31.10 38.87 0.98
N ILE A 867 31.53 38.45 2.17
CA ILE A 867 32.39 37.27 2.39
C ILE A 867 31.72 35.99 1.86
N LEU A 868 30.44 35.78 2.17
CA LEU A 868 29.69 34.63 1.69
C LEU A 868 29.54 34.63 0.16
N ALA A 869 29.37 35.80 -0.46
CA ALA A 869 29.31 35.96 -1.91
C ALA A 869 30.62 35.59 -2.62
N ILE A 870 31.79 35.82 -1.99
CA ILE A 870 33.10 35.39 -2.53
C ILE A 870 33.09 33.87 -2.74
N TRP A 871 32.62 33.11 -1.75
CA TRP A 871 32.62 31.65 -1.80
C TRP A 871 31.56 31.05 -2.72
N GLN A 872 30.52 31.81 -3.06
CA GLN A 872 29.57 31.47 -4.12
C GLN A 872 30.07 31.80 -5.54
N GLY A 873 31.27 32.37 -5.67
CA GLY A 873 31.80 32.80 -6.97
C GLY A 873 31.25 34.15 -7.45
N GLN A 874 30.43 34.84 -6.66
CA GLN A 874 29.80 36.12 -7.01
C GLN A 874 30.72 37.31 -6.69
N GLN A 875 31.89 37.35 -7.34
CA GLN A 875 32.97 38.27 -6.96
C GLN A 875 32.56 39.76 -7.09
N GLU A 876 31.78 40.13 -8.12
CA GLU A 876 31.31 41.53 -8.31
C GLU A 876 30.36 41.99 -7.19
N THR A 877 29.42 41.12 -6.82
CA THR A 877 28.49 41.36 -5.70
C THR A 877 29.25 41.45 -4.38
N ALA A 878 30.21 40.54 -4.17
CA ALA A 878 31.10 40.56 -3.00
C ALA A 878 31.86 41.89 -2.91
N LEU A 879 32.51 42.31 -4.00
CA LEU A 879 33.30 43.54 -4.04
C LEU A 879 32.45 44.76 -3.68
N THR A 880 31.25 44.87 -4.27
CA THR A 880 30.30 45.96 -4.00
C THR A 880 29.93 46.03 -2.52
N ARG A 881 29.56 44.89 -1.92
CA ARG A 881 29.15 44.82 -0.51
C ARG A 881 30.32 45.07 0.44
N ILE A 882 31.48 44.47 0.19
CA ILE A 882 32.70 44.60 1.00
C ILE A 882 33.24 46.02 0.96
N GLN A 883 33.31 46.66 -0.20
CA GLN A 883 33.79 48.04 -0.31
C GLN A 883 32.86 49.02 0.41
N HIS A 884 31.55 48.79 0.35
CA HIS A 884 30.59 49.60 1.10
C HIS A 884 30.75 49.40 2.62
N ALA A 885 30.90 48.14 3.08
CA ALA A 885 31.20 47.86 4.48
C ALA A 885 32.49 48.55 4.94
N LEU A 886 33.56 48.44 4.15
CA LEU A 886 34.86 49.02 4.46
C LEU A 886 34.82 50.55 4.54
N ALA A 887 34.07 51.20 3.64
CA ALA A 887 33.87 52.64 3.66
C ALA A 887 33.18 53.12 4.95
N ILE A 888 32.30 52.30 5.53
CA ILE A 888 31.68 52.57 6.83
C ILE A 888 32.67 52.29 7.96
N GLN A 889 33.33 51.14 7.97
CA GLN A 889 34.27 50.72 9.03
C GLN A 889 35.45 51.68 9.18
N LEU A 890 36.00 52.19 8.08
CA LEU A 890 37.10 53.16 8.12
C LEU A 890 36.70 54.50 8.75
N ARG A 891 35.40 54.79 8.89
CA ARG A 891 34.88 55.98 9.58
C ARG A 891 34.58 55.71 11.05
N LEU A 892 34.60 54.44 11.48
CA LEU A 892 34.36 54.03 12.86
C LEU A 892 35.71 53.89 13.58
N GLU A 893 35.84 54.52 14.74
CA GLU A 893 37.02 54.33 15.59
C GLU A 893 36.94 52.93 16.24
N HIS A 894 37.99 52.12 16.07
CA HIS A 894 38.14 50.78 16.68
C HIS A 894 37.12 49.72 16.19
N ASP A 895 36.89 49.63 14.88
CA ASP A 895 36.13 48.51 14.32
C ASP A 895 36.95 47.19 14.39
N GLN A 896 36.39 46.17 15.04
CA GLN A 896 37.05 44.87 15.24
C GLN A 896 37.11 44.00 13.96
N MET A 897 36.41 44.42 12.90
CA MET A 897 36.13 43.63 11.71
C MET A 897 36.87 44.16 10.48
N VAL A 898 37.41 45.38 10.55
CA VAL A 898 38.10 46.04 9.42
C VAL A 898 39.17 45.16 8.79
N GLY A 899 39.95 44.42 9.59
CA GLY A 899 40.95 43.48 9.07
C GLY A 899 40.34 42.32 8.28
N MET A 900 39.22 41.75 8.73
CA MET A 900 38.51 40.68 8.00
C MET A 900 37.91 41.20 6.70
N THR A 901 37.29 42.38 6.72
CA THR A 901 36.74 43.01 5.53
C THR A 901 37.81 43.36 4.51
N GLN A 902 38.97 43.88 4.95
CA GLN A 902 40.13 44.15 4.09
C GLN A 902 40.70 42.87 3.47
N MET A 903 40.83 41.81 4.27
CA MET A 903 41.29 40.50 3.77
C MET A 903 40.32 39.97 2.71
N ALA A 904 39.01 40.01 2.98
CA ALA A 904 37.98 39.57 2.05
C ALA A 904 38.01 40.37 0.74
N ASN A 905 38.22 41.69 0.81
CA ASN A 905 38.38 42.54 -0.37
C ASN A 905 39.57 42.11 -1.23
N GLY A 906 40.71 41.82 -0.60
CA GLY A 906 41.89 41.29 -1.28
C GLY A 906 41.63 39.93 -1.94
N ILE A 907 40.91 39.02 -1.26
CA ILE A 907 40.55 37.71 -1.81
C ILE A 907 39.64 37.86 -3.04
N ALA A 908 38.67 38.77 -3.01
CA ALA A 908 37.81 39.03 -4.17
C ALA A 908 38.63 39.49 -5.39
N PHE A 909 39.63 40.35 -5.18
CA PHE A 909 40.53 40.76 -6.27
C PHE A 909 41.41 39.63 -6.80
N ILE A 910 41.96 38.77 -5.93
CA ILE A 910 42.70 37.56 -6.37
C ILE A 910 41.81 36.70 -7.27
N ASN A 911 40.57 36.44 -6.85
CA ASN A 911 39.65 35.61 -7.62
C ASN A 911 39.27 36.21 -8.99
N MET A 912 39.42 37.53 -9.15
CA MET A 912 39.24 38.24 -10.43
C MET A 912 40.54 38.37 -11.25
N GLY A 913 41.67 37.83 -10.79
CA GLY A 913 42.98 38.01 -11.42
C GLY A 913 43.57 39.42 -11.29
N ARG A 914 43.13 40.19 -10.28
CA ARG A 914 43.55 41.56 -10.00
C ARG A 914 44.56 41.61 -8.84
N ASP A 915 45.59 40.78 -8.91
CA ASP A 915 46.53 40.53 -7.81
C ASP A 915 47.27 41.78 -7.32
N SER A 916 47.56 42.73 -8.23
CA SER A 916 48.20 44.01 -7.89
C SER A 916 47.34 44.90 -6.98
N GLU A 917 46.01 44.76 -7.07
CA GLU A 917 45.06 45.49 -6.22
C GLU A 917 44.79 44.75 -4.92
N ALA A 918 44.95 43.42 -4.91
CA ALA A 918 44.78 42.59 -3.72
C ALA A 918 45.91 42.77 -2.69
N GLN A 919 47.17 42.83 -3.17
CA GLN A 919 48.36 42.88 -2.32
C GLN A 919 48.31 43.94 -1.19
N PRO A 920 48.08 45.25 -1.47
CA PRO A 920 48.11 46.27 -0.42
C PRO A 920 47.01 46.07 0.64
N LEU A 921 45.86 45.53 0.25
CA LEU A 921 44.75 45.24 1.17
C LEU A 921 45.09 44.08 2.11
N LEU A 922 45.72 43.03 1.57
CA LEU A 922 46.15 41.89 2.37
C LEU A 922 47.31 42.26 3.32
N GLU A 923 48.22 43.14 2.92
CA GLU A 923 49.27 43.66 3.81
C GLU A 923 48.70 44.49 4.98
N GLN A 924 47.64 45.27 4.72
CA GLN A 924 46.93 46.03 5.75
C GLN A 924 46.20 45.10 6.72
N ALA A 925 45.45 44.13 6.21
CA ALA A 925 44.78 43.13 7.02
C ALA A 925 45.76 42.30 7.88
N GLY A 926 46.90 41.93 7.29
CA GLY A 926 47.94 41.15 7.98
C GLY A 926 48.55 41.90 9.16
N ARG A 927 48.78 43.21 9.01
CA ARG A 927 49.22 44.09 10.11
C ARG A 927 48.16 44.19 11.21
N TYR A 928 46.91 44.43 10.82
CA TYR A 928 45.79 44.50 11.75
C TYR A 928 45.69 43.25 12.64
N PHE A 929 45.70 42.05 12.03
CA PHE A 929 45.61 40.80 12.79
C PHE A 929 46.82 40.52 13.67
N MET A 930 48.01 41.00 13.27
CA MET A 930 49.20 40.92 14.10
C MET A 930 49.05 41.77 15.36
N GLU A 931 48.65 43.04 15.19
CA GLU A 931 48.48 44.00 16.28
C GLU A 931 47.34 43.62 17.23
N SER A 932 46.28 43.00 16.69
CA SER A 932 45.12 42.54 17.45
C SER A 932 45.27 41.12 18.03
N GLY A 933 46.44 40.49 17.89
CA GLY A 933 46.70 39.15 18.44
C GLY A 933 45.91 38.00 17.79
N MET A 934 45.32 38.22 16.61
CA MET A 934 44.50 37.25 15.89
C MET A 934 45.37 36.33 15.00
N SER A 935 46.10 35.40 15.64
CA SER A 935 47.10 34.55 14.98
C SER A 935 46.55 33.73 13.80
N TYR A 936 45.35 33.18 13.93
CA TYR A 936 44.68 32.39 12.89
C TYR A 936 44.48 33.21 11.60
N PHE A 937 43.90 34.40 11.72
CA PHE A 937 43.61 35.27 10.58
C PHE A 937 44.87 35.90 9.98
N HIS A 938 45.88 36.20 10.79
CA HIS A 938 47.18 36.60 10.28
C HIS A 938 47.80 35.48 9.41
N THR A 939 47.71 34.23 9.86
CA THR A 939 48.22 33.07 9.13
C THR A 939 47.47 32.85 7.80
N LEU A 940 46.15 33.01 7.79
CA LEU A 940 45.35 32.99 6.55
C LEU A 940 45.76 34.12 5.58
N THR A 941 46.02 35.31 6.11
CA THR A 941 46.42 36.45 5.27
C THR A 941 47.76 36.20 4.58
N LEU A 942 48.72 35.53 5.24
CA LEU A 942 50.00 35.12 4.62
C LEU A 942 49.79 34.13 3.47
N VAL A 943 48.78 33.26 3.54
CA VAL A 943 48.43 32.36 2.43
C VAL A 943 47.95 33.16 1.22
N HIS A 944 47.03 34.09 1.44
CA HIS A 944 46.50 34.92 0.36
C HIS A 944 47.53 35.89 -0.23
N LEU A 945 48.46 36.43 0.57
CA LEU A 945 49.61 37.20 0.09
C LEU A 945 50.51 36.35 -0.82
N GLY A 946 50.77 35.10 -0.45
CA GLY A 946 51.50 34.17 -1.31
C GLY A 946 50.78 33.92 -2.65
N ASN A 947 49.46 33.75 -2.62
CA ASN A 947 48.65 33.58 -3.84
C ASN A 947 48.69 34.81 -4.75
N ALA A 948 48.61 36.02 -4.19
CA ALA A 948 48.72 37.26 -4.96
C ALA A 948 50.11 37.39 -5.62
N GLU A 949 51.19 37.08 -4.89
CA GLU A 949 52.56 37.11 -5.45
C GLU A 949 52.76 36.06 -6.55
N LEU A 950 52.09 34.91 -6.47
CA LEU A 950 52.08 33.93 -7.58
C LEU A 950 51.39 34.52 -8.82
N GLY A 951 50.23 35.16 -8.67
CA GLY A 951 49.50 35.82 -9.76
C GLY A 951 50.31 36.96 -10.41
N LEU A 952 51.13 37.66 -9.63
CA LEU A 952 52.06 38.70 -10.11
C LEU A 952 53.35 38.14 -10.74
N GLY A 953 53.58 36.82 -10.70
CA GLY A 953 54.78 36.20 -11.25
C GLY A 953 56.03 36.30 -10.35
N HIS A 954 55.85 36.43 -9.03
CA HIS A 954 56.93 36.50 -8.02
C HIS A 954 57.00 35.22 -7.15
N PRO A 955 57.40 34.06 -7.69
CA PRO A 955 57.38 32.79 -6.97
C PRO A 955 58.28 32.76 -5.72
N GLU A 956 59.39 33.52 -5.71
CA GLU A 956 60.28 33.60 -4.55
C GLU A 956 59.62 34.31 -3.35
N LYS A 957 58.88 35.40 -3.60
CA LYS A 957 58.12 36.10 -2.56
C LYS A 957 56.95 35.27 -2.06
N ALA A 958 56.27 34.56 -2.95
CA ALA A 958 55.23 33.62 -2.57
C ALA A 958 55.77 32.52 -1.63
N HIS A 959 56.95 31.96 -1.96
CA HIS A 959 57.62 30.99 -1.11
C HIS A 959 57.99 31.56 0.26
N GLU A 960 58.42 32.82 0.33
CA GLU A 960 58.72 33.50 1.59
C GLU A 960 57.48 33.61 2.49
N TYR A 961 56.35 34.08 1.96
CA TYR A 961 55.09 34.16 2.70
C TYR A 961 54.60 32.80 3.18
N HIS A 962 54.65 31.77 2.33
CA HIS A 962 54.27 30.41 2.70
C HIS A 962 55.24 29.77 3.71
N SER A 963 56.53 30.13 3.69
CA SER A 963 57.52 29.63 4.65
C SER A 963 57.37 30.28 6.04
N ARG A 964 57.04 31.58 6.08
CA ARG A 964 56.72 32.30 7.33
C ARG A 964 55.50 31.69 8.04
N ARG A 965 54.51 31.21 7.28
CA ARG A 965 53.38 30.42 7.79
C ARG A 965 53.85 29.16 8.54
N VAL A 966 54.65 28.32 7.89
CA VAL A 966 55.09 27.01 8.43
C VAL A 966 55.90 27.17 9.72
N ARG A 967 56.79 28.17 9.79
CA ARG A 967 57.58 28.43 11.00
C ARG A 967 56.70 28.83 12.19
N ARG A 968 55.61 29.57 11.96
CA ARG A 968 54.69 30.00 13.02
C ARG A 968 53.81 28.87 13.53
N THR A 969 53.25 28.04 12.63
CA THR A 969 52.45 26.87 13.03
C THR A 969 53.28 25.86 13.85
N ALA A 970 54.59 25.75 13.58
CA ALA A 970 55.51 24.92 14.35
C ALA A 970 55.83 25.50 15.75
N VAL A 971 55.85 26.82 15.90
CA VAL A 971 56.05 27.50 17.20
C VAL A 971 54.78 27.44 18.05
N GLU A 972 53.60 27.59 17.45
CA GLU A 972 52.31 27.47 18.13
C GLU A 972 52.03 26.03 18.58
N ARG A 973 52.41 25.01 17.80
CA ARG A 973 52.38 23.59 18.25
C ARG A 973 53.28 23.35 19.47
N LYS A 974 54.49 23.91 19.48
CA LYS A 974 55.45 23.80 20.60
C LYS A 974 55.05 24.55 21.88
N LEU A 975 54.07 25.46 21.79
CA LEU A 975 53.52 26.19 22.94
C LEU A 975 52.20 25.58 23.44
N ALA A 976 51.59 24.69 22.66
CA ALA A 976 50.38 23.94 23.00
C ALA A 976 50.67 22.54 23.55
N ASP A 977 51.82 21.96 23.17
CA ASP A 977 52.48 20.84 23.86
C ASP A 977 53.26 21.35 25.08
#